data_AF-A0A0Q8NZM9-F1
#
_entry.id   AF-A0A0Q8NZM9-F1
#
_cell.length_a   1.000
_cell.length_b   1.000
_cell.length_c   1.000
_cell.angle_alpha   90.00
_cell.angle_beta   90.00
_cell.angle_gamma   90.00
#
_symmetry.space_group_name_H-M   'P 1'
#
loop_
_entity.id
_entity.type
_entity.pdbx_description
1 polymer ?
#
loop_
_entity_poly.entity_id
_entity_poly.type
_entity_poly.pdbx_seq_one_letter_code
_entity_poly.pdbx_strand_id
1 'polypeptide(L)'
;MSGVDTVRGIAYQQAQGVLAAVEVVANLDLGSVRVEGTDDAVDIELLARDGTLRHAIQVKVRASEYTWGETALLAILRRWAALPDAAHASFEFLTDGRLGPSGQAVQRALEEAATGRSKALATLLGVNVDDPVYLALGKASIRQDPYNTGALLVRAERQVAAMLPQSRTEEDTREQATKAIDLLFRALFEYTSNSDPRLRVMDRQDIAALLGVPPEQAPAQRWEAVRERYLAAASSGSEEGLVVIQVTDAQAEPPMVIRQEEPGGGEGAEVGELLGGSGPVMLAGRTGTGKTTAVRMLRQQAAAEGEVVILAHAETYLPGRLAALTADGLASVLQEQCPTSTGAQALSDGRVTLIVDGASEVSEPTRQALGEELLAPVSAGYGARIVLVGRDDATLRSMLPTSVSPATYRMKSLQYAQQLELAQRAMTLLGGGGYGSSPAHAAVANIEKALGDAAGNPMLFSMALALLDEGTKLAGKAELYRAFLDQMAARNGAPALPAVRPALGIVYARLLNEGRRYADTYEWHQLLADAASSLSAIGMPADVQAMNDAARRCGLITSLGWDQTVVPLHDSFADFLAGAAHASGAAPLPRRLATGDDQRILFCAEIGGADNAVAALTARDLPFTTVAMAAYDHRSLDEQAPEIVASLLSCLIPKKDQTVVLSRLKDRRVLALRYHGQASDWIDNAAALRLSQTIPAVVLDEGCGPLAVATRLWRQCLLAELRQPATVSPKRPSTGQTTADALSAHTEKTALKIRQLIGLVAPPGHADRLTAQIGPLGLRAAISPPEQDALGTHIPVSYRYSDHTAIREESAGATIDRDAADGAHSTTLEHLLDSSPTATAVQRVRKALEALTLHSWLTP
;
A
#
# COMPACT_ATOMS: atom_id res chain seq x y z
N MET A 1 41.42 6.02 22.83
CA MET A 1 41.20 5.95 21.37
C MET A 1 40.14 7.00 21.02
N SER A 2 40.55 8.21 20.67
CA SER A 2 39.64 9.25 20.14
C SER A 2 39.77 9.23 18.61
N GLY A 3 38.77 8.66 17.93
CA GLY A 3 38.70 8.59 16.46
C GLY A 3 37.50 9.35 15.91
N VAL A 4 37.37 9.39 14.59
CA VAL A 4 36.24 10.02 13.87
C VAL A 4 34.89 9.49 14.36
N ASP A 5 34.80 8.20 14.70
CA ASP A 5 33.58 7.57 15.23
C ASP A 5 33.17 8.10 16.61
N THR A 6 34.13 8.49 17.46
CA THR A 6 33.83 9.09 18.76
C THR A 6 33.19 10.46 18.59
N VAL A 7 33.75 11.29 17.70
CA VAL A 7 33.21 12.61 17.37
C VAL A 7 31.82 12.49 16.75
N ARG A 8 31.66 11.53 15.83
CA ARG A 8 30.35 11.22 15.22
C ARG A 8 29.31 10.80 16.26
N GLY A 9 29.69 9.94 17.20
CA GLY A 9 28.82 9.50 18.30
C GLY A 9 28.34 10.66 19.17
N ILE A 10 29.27 11.53 19.59
CA ILE A 10 28.95 12.72 20.38
C ILE A 10 28.01 13.66 19.60
N ALA A 11 28.31 13.94 18.33
CA ALA A 11 27.49 14.83 17.52
C ALA A 11 26.07 14.28 17.29
N TYR A 12 25.93 12.97 17.10
CA TYR A 12 24.63 12.32 16.93
C TYR A 12 23.82 12.31 18.24
N GLN A 13 24.45 11.99 19.37
CA GLN A 13 23.82 12.05 20.69
C GLN A 13 23.32 13.46 21.02
N GLN A 14 24.13 14.49 20.75
CA GLN A 14 23.74 15.88 21.01
C GLN A 14 22.55 16.32 20.14
N ALA A 15 22.51 15.93 18.86
CA ALA A 15 21.36 16.22 18.01
C ALA A 15 20.07 15.53 18.48
N GLN A 16 20.17 14.30 18.98
CA GLN A 16 19.03 13.63 19.62
C GLN A 16 18.63 14.32 20.93
N GLY A 17 19.60 14.83 21.70
CA GLY A 17 19.36 15.67 22.87
C GLY A 17 18.57 16.93 22.55
N VAL A 18 18.86 17.60 21.44
CA VAL A 18 18.07 18.74 20.94
C VAL A 18 16.63 18.32 20.65
N LEU A 19 16.42 17.22 19.91
CA LEU A 19 15.06 16.73 19.62
C LEU A 19 14.30 16.37 20.91
N ALA A 20 14.96 15.75 21.88
CA ALA A 20 14.39 15.44 23.19
C ALA A 20 14.00 16.71 23.96
N ALA A 21 14.82 17.75 23.92
CA ALA A 21 14.50 19.05 24.53
C ALA A 21 13.29 19.71 23.85
N VAL A 22 13.23 19.68 22.51
CA VAL A 22 12.07 20.18 21.75
C VAL A 22 10.80 19.39 22.11
N GLU A 23 10.90 18.07 22.32
CA GLU A 23 9.80 17.24 22.79
C GLU A 23 9.30 17.62 24.18
N VAL A 24 10.19 18.02 25.11
CA VAL A 24 9.78 18.53 26.43
C VAL A 24 8.84 19.73 26.27
N VAL A 25 9.09 20.63 25.32
CA VAL A 25 8.19 21.77 25.08
C VAL A 25 6.92 21.36 24.34
N ALA A 26 6.98 20.36 23.47
CA ALA A 26 5.80 19.90 22.73
C ALA A 26 4.82 19.06 23.57
N ASN A 27 5.33 18.24 24.51
CA ASN A 27 4.55 17.31 25.32
C ASN A 27 4.27 17.88 26.72
N LEU A 28 3.00 18.04 27.09
CA LEU A 28 2.60 18.67 28.36
C LEU A 28 2.97 17.85 29.61
N ASP A 29 3.15 16.53 29.47
CA ASP A 29 3.48 15.62 30.58
C ASP A 29 4.95 15.71 30.99
N LEU A 30 5.81 16.26 30.12
CA LEU A 30 7.23 16.43 30.35
C LEU A 30 7.55 17.80 30.96
N GLY A 31 8.48 17.79 31.91
CA GLY A 31 8.91 18.97 32.66
C GLY A 31 10.36 19.39 32.39
N SER A 32 11.25 18.46 32.06
CA SER A 32 12.67 18.76 31.82
C SER A 32 13.38 17.64 31.06
N VAL A 33 14.57 17.94 30.53
CA VAL A 33 15.49 16.98 29.90
C VAL A 33 16.84 17.03 30.60
N ARG A 34 17.52 15.89 30.69
CA ARG A 34 18.93 15.79 31.07
C ARG A 34 19.67 15.05 29.96
N VAL A 35 20.65 15.70 29.35
CA VAL A 35 21.57 15.06 28.39
C VAL A 35 22.86 14.76 29.15
N GLU A 36 23.48 13.62 28.89
CA GLU A 36 24.46 12.94 29.76
C GLU A 36 23.82 12.58 31.11
N GLY A 37 23.11 11.44 31.12
CA GLY A 37 22.37 10.93 32.27
C GLY A 37 23.21 10.73 33.52
N THR A 38 22.53 10.41 34.62
CA THR A 38 23.20 10.17 35.91
C THR A 38 24.04 8.89 35.91
N ASP A 39 23.65 7.92 35.10
CA ASP A 39 24.30 6.64 34.92
C ASP A 39 24.83 6.49 33.49
N ASP A 40 26.01 5.88 33.33
CA ASP A 40 26.64 5.57 32.03
C ASP A 40 25.78 4.65 31.10
N ALA A 41 24.63 4.19 31.60
CA ALA A 41 23.64 3.40 30.88
C ALA A 41 22.56 4.24 30.18
N VAL A 42 22.56 5.56 30.40
CA VAL A 42 21.55 6.48 29.86
C VAL A 42 22.24 7.75 29.38
N ASP A 43 22.08 8.08 28.10
CA ASP A 43 22.64 9.30 27.52
C ASP A 43 21.66 10.48 27.59
N ILE A 44 20.34 10.20 27.59
CA ILE A 44 19.29 11.23 27.67
C ILE A 44 18.17 10.75 28.58
N GLU A 45 17.74 11.59 29.51
CA GLU A 45 16.62 11.37 30.41
C GLU A 45 15.53 12.42 30.16
N LEU A 46 14.29 11.99 29.96
CA LEU A 46 13.09 12.83 29.91
C LEU A 46 12.35 12.69 31.24
N LEU A 47 12.18 13.82 31.92
CA LEU A 47 11.61 13.90 33.26
C LEU A 47 10.21 14.51 33.19
N ALA A 48 9.28 13.99 33.98
CA ALA A 48 7.96 14.59 34.17
C ALA A 48 8.03 15.92 34.94
N ARG A 49 6.89 16.63 34.99
CA ARG A 49 6.77 17.89 35.75
C ARG A 49 7.05 17.75 37.25
N ASP A 50 6.90 16.56 37.81
CA ASP A 50 7.24 16.24 39.20
C ASP A 50 8.71 15.82 39.39
N GLY A 51 9.50 15.82 38.32
CA GLY A 51 10.91 15.42 38.31
C GLY A 51 11.15 13.90 38.23
N THR A 52 10.09 13.09 38.12
CA THR A 52 10.24 11.64 37.97
C THR A 52 10.72 11.27 36.58
N LEU A 53 11.58 10.24 36.48
CA LEU A 53 12.04 9.72 35.19
C LEU A 53 10.88 9.05 34.45
N ARG A 54 10.57 9.55 33.26
CA ARG A 54 9.52 8.98 32.40
C ARG A 54 10.10 8.12 31.30
N HIS A 55 11.15 8.61 30.64
CA HIS A 55 11.75 7.95 29.50
C HIS A 55 13.27 8.14 29.51
N ALA A 56 14.01 7.06 29.28
CA ALA A 56 15.46 7.04 29.21
C ALA A 56 15.92 6.56 27.84
N ILE A 57 16.96 7.19 27.29
CA ILE A 57 17.47 6.88 25.95
C ILE A 57 18.98 6.64 26.05
N GLN A 58 19.44 5.51 25.51
CA GLN A 58 20.85 5.27 25.23
C GLN A 58 21.07 5.41 23.73
N VAL A 59 21.94 6.35 23.36
CA VAL A 59 22.29 6.64 21.98
C VAL A 59 23.60 5.94 21.62
N LYS A 60 23.62 5.17 20.54
CA LYS A 60 24.84 4.55 20.01
C LYS A 60 24.91 4.64 18.50
N VAL A 61 26.07 5.03 17.98
CA VAL A 61 26.34 5.01 16.55
C VAL A 61 27.05 3.72 16.13
N ARG A 62 26.86 3.28 14.90
CA ARG A 62 27.56 2.13 14.31
C ARG A 62 27.93 2.42 12.86
N ALA A 63 29.17 2.17 12.44
CA ALA A 63 29.52 2.28 11.03
C ALA A 63 28.69 1.30 10.18
N SER A 64 28.37 1.70 8.95
CA SER A 64 27.39 1.03 8.07
C SER A 64 27.76 -0.42 7.71
N GLU A 65 29.04 -0.77 7.83
CA GLU A 65 29.59 -2.11 7.60
C GLU A 65 29.43 -3.08 8.79
N TYR A 66 29.05 -2.58 9.97
CA TYR A 66 28.82 -3.39 11.17
C TYR A 66 27.35 -3.36 11.61
N THR A 67 26.92 -4.44 12.27
CA THR A 67 25.57 -4.56 12.82
C THR A 67 25.57 -4.74 14.32
N TRP A 68 24.45 -4.37 14.97
CA TRP A 68 24.18 -4.71 16.36
C TRP A 68 23.67 -6.15 16.47
N GLY A 69 24.35 -6.94 17.30
CA GLY A 69 23.96 -8.29 17.63
C GLY A 69 23.40 -8.40 19.05
N GLU A 70 22.76 -9.53 19.34
CA GLU A 70 22.12 -9.83 20.62
C GLU A 70 23.00 -9.54 21.85
N THR A 71 24.23 -10.04 21.87
CA THR A 71 25.13 -9.87 23.03
C THR A 71 25.39 -8.40 23.37
N ALA A 72 25.58 -7.55 22.35
CA ALA A 72 25.86 -6.14 22.56
C ALA A 72 24.61 -5.40 23.07
N LEU A 73 23.43 -5.72 22.53
CA LEU A 73 22.17 -5.11 22.95
C LEU A 73 21.78 -5.55 24.37
N LEU A 74 21.83 -6.85 24.67
CA LEU A 74 21.52 -7.39 25.99
C LEU A 74 22.46 -6.85 27.09
N ALA A 75 23.72 -6.59 26.76
CA ALA A 75 24.64 -5.95 27.70
C ALA A 75 24.15 -4.56 28.12
N ILE A 76 23.65 -3.75 27.18
CA ILE A 76 23.13 -2.40 27.46
C ILE A 76 21.81 -2.49 28.22
N LEU A 77 20.88 -3.33 27.75
CA LEU A 77 19.57 -3.52 28.37
C LEU A 77 19.70 -4.00 29.83
N ARG A 78 20.62 -4.92 30.13
CA ARG A 78 20.86 -5.38 31.50
C ARG A 78 21.43 -4.28 32.41
N ARG A 79 22.23 -3.34 31.88
CA ARG A 79 22.71 -2.20 32.67
C ARG A 79 21.55 -1.27 33.03
N TRP A 80 20.66 -0.98 32.08
CA TRP A 80 19.44 -0.22 32.34
C TRP A 80 18.58 -0.90 33.42
N ALA A 81 18.31 -2.20 33.26
CA ALA A 81 17.46 -2.95 34.17
C ALA A 81 17.99 -3.04 35.62
N ALA A 82 19.28 -2.78 35.83
CA ALA A 82 19.89 -2.74 37.16
C ALA A 82 19.68 -1.38 37.87
N LEU A 83 19.17 -0.36 37.18
CA LEU A 83 18.94 0.96 37.76
C LEU A 83 17.64 0.99 38.59
N PRO A 84 17.60 1.75 39.71
CA PRO A 84 16.43 1.81 40.59
C PRO A 84 15.14 2.28 39.89
N ASP A 85 15.26 3.24 38.98
CA ASP A 85 14.11 3.85 38.30
C ASP A 85 13.59 3.04 37.11
N ALA A 86 14.29 1.95 36.75
CA ALA A 86 14.02 1.18 35.53
C ALA A 86 12.65 0.50 35.51
N ALA A 87 12.08 0.19 36.67
CA ALA A 87 10.74 -0.41 36.78
C ALA A 87 9.61 0.58 36.43
N HIS A 88 9.87 1.89 36.59
CA HIS A 88 8.85 2.92 36.51
C HIS A 88 8.93 3.75 35.22
N ALA A 89 10.09 3.78 34.57
CA ALA A 89 10.32 4.47 33.30
C ALA A 89 10.33 3.50 32.10
N SER A 90 10.18 4.04 30.89
CA SER A 90 10.48 3.31 29.64
C SER A 90 11.92 3.58 29.18
N PHE A 91 12.48 2.66 28.40
CA PHE A 91 13.85 2.76 27.90
C PHE A 91 13.94 2.57 26.40
N GLU A 92 14.74 3.37 25.72
CA GLU A 92 14.98 3.24 24.29
C GLU A 92 16.48 3.09 24.00
N PHE A 93 16.84 2.04 23.27
CA PHE A 93 18.13 1.97 22.61
C PHE A 93 18.01 2.59 21.21
N LEU A 94 18.62 3.75 21.02
CA LEU A 94 18.56 4.53 19.79
C LEU A 94 19.86 4.43 19.00
N THR A 95 19.79 4.12 17.71
CA THR A 95 20.99 3.96 16.87
C THR A 95 20.82 4.39 15.42
N ASP A 96 21.88 4.93 14.80
CA ASP A 96 22.00 5.09 13.34
C ASP A 96 22.40 3.78 12.63
N GLY A 97 22.76 2.75 13.42
CA GLY A 97 23.31 1.50 12.97
C GLY A 97 22.27 0.45 12.57
N ARG A 98 22.67 -0.50 11.73
CA ARG A 98 21.83 -1.64 11.34
C ARG A 98 21.76 -2.71 12.43
N LEU A 99 20.60 -3.32 12.63
CA LEU A 99 20.47 -4.54 13.44
C LEU A 99 20.79 -5.77 12.59
N GLY A 100 21.61 -6.66 13.12
CA GLY A 100 21.86 -7.97 12.52
C GLY A 100 20.73 -8.95 12.84
N PRO A 101 20.71 -10.17 12.28
CA PRO A 101 19.64 -11.14 12.54
C PRO A 101 19.38 -11.42 14.02
N SER A 102 20.44 -11.52 14.84
CA SER A 102 20.30 -11.70 16.29
C SER A 102 19.87 -10.42 17.01
N GLY A 103 20.23 -9.23 16.52
CA GLY A 103 19.74 -7.97 17.07
C GLY A 103 18.25 -7.74 16.77
N GLN A 104 17.79 -8.10 15.57
CA GLN A 104 16.38 -8.09 15.20
C GLN A 104 15.56 -9.08 16.04
N ALA A 105 16.16 -10.19 16.49
CA ALA A 105 15.50 -11.11 17.41
C ALA A 105 15.29 -10.50 18.81
N VAL A 106 16.26 -9.71 19.31
CA VAL A 106 16.11 -8.95 20.56
C VAL A 106 15.03 -7.89 20.42
N GLN A 107 15.05 -7.11 19.34
CA GLN A 107 14.03 -6.10 19.06
C GLN A 107 12.63 -6.72 19.06
N ARG A 108 12.42 -7.78 18.29
CA ARG A 108 11.13 -8.50 18.25
C ARG A 108 10.70 -9.03 19.62
N ALA A 109 11.62 -9.54 20.42
CA ALA A 109 11.29 -10.03 21.75
C ALA A 109 10.89 -8.90 22.72
N LEU A 110 11.48 -7.71 22.59
CA LEU A 110 11.07 -6.52 23.34
C LEU A 110 9.68 -6.03 22.90
N GLU A 111 9.41 -5.98 21.60
CA GLU A 111 8.10 -5.64 21.02
C GLU A 111 7.01 -6.64 21.47
N GLU A 112 7.33 -7.94 21.45
CA GLU A 112 6.45 -8.99 22.00
C GLU A 112 6.19 -8.79 23.50
N ALA A 113 7.22 -8.47 24.28
CA ALA A 113 7.06 -8.25 25.72
C ALA A 113 6.20 -7.02 26.02
N ALA A 114 6.36 -5.93 25.27
CA ALA A 114 5.56 -4.71 25.40
C ALA A 114 4.05 -4.96 25.16
N THR A 115 3.70 -5.97 24.37
CA THR A 115 2.32 -6.41 24.11
C THR A 115 1.85 -7.53 25.05
N GLY A 116 2.61 -7.82 26.11
CA GLY A 116 2.27 -8.82 27.14
C GLY A 116 2.69 -10.26 26.79
N ARG A 117 3.37 -10.49 25.66
CA ARG A 117 3.89 -11.81 25.27
C ARG A 117 5.29 -12.00 25.84
N SER A 118 5.33 -12.53 27.05
CA SER A 118 6.52 -12.51 27.89
C SER A 118 7.58 -13.58 27.62
N LYS A 119 7.23 -14.62 26.86
CA LYS A 119 8.07 -15.83 26.73
C LYS A 119 9.39 -15.58 25.99
N ALA A 120 9.39 -14.84 24.89
CA ALA A 120 10.57 -14.65 24.06
C ALA A 120 11.65 -13.84 24.80
N LEU A 121 11.26 -12.73 25.42
CA LEU A 121 12.17 -11.90 26.22
C LEU A 121 12.69 -12.64 27.45
N ALA A 122 11.82 -13.34 28.20
CA ALA A 122 12.24 -14.18 29.32
C ALA A 122 13.28 -15.24 28.91
N THR A 123 13.08 -15.87 27.75
CA THR A 123 14.01 -16.87 27.20
C THR A 123 15.35 -16.25 26.82
N LEU A 124 15.35 -15.10 26.14
CA LEU A 124 16.59 -14.39 25.78
C LEU A 124 17.38 -13.91 26.99
N LEU A 125 16.67 -13.45 28.02
CA LEU A 125 17.29 -12.97 29.26
C LEU A 125 17.77 -14.13 30.14
N GLY A 126 17.18 -15.31 30.02
CA GLY A 126 17.42 -16.47 30.87
C GLY A 126 16.79 -16.33 32.27
N VAL A 127 15.67 -15.61 32.38
CA VAL A 127 15.01 -15.28 33.65
C VAL A 127 13.50 -15.56 33.60
N ASN A 128 12.84 -15.56 34.76
CA ASN A 128 11.38 -15.67 34.85
C ASN A 128 10.68 -14.33 34.59
N VAL A 129 9.38 -14.35 34.27
CA VAL A 129 8.59 -13.14 33.98
C VAL A 129 8.36 -12.24 35.19
N ASP A 130 8.49 -12.78 36.41
CA ASP A 130 8.42 -12.01 37.66
C ASP A 130 9.78 -11.45 38.07
N ASP A 131 10.84 -11.70 37.28
CA ASP A 131 12.18 -11.18 37.56
C ASP A 131 12.20 -9.64 37.39
N PRO A 132 12.78 -8.89 38.34
CA PRO A 132 12.90 -7.43 38.23
C PRO A 132 13.53 -6.96 36.91
N VAL A 133 14.47 -7.72 36.36
CA VAL A 133 15.11 -7.41 35.07
C VAL A 133 14.11 -7.52 33.92
N TYR A 134 13.24 -8.54 33.95
CA TYR A 134 12.18 -8.69 32.97
C TYR A 134 11.17 -7.54 33.08
N LEU A 135 10.73 -7.20 34.30
CA LEU A 135 9.77 -6.12 34.53
C LEU A 135 10.29 -4.76 34.07
N ALA A 136 11.57 -4.46 34.31
CA ALA A 136 12.22 -3.25 33.83
C ALA A 136 12.35 -3.20 32.29
N LEU A 137 12.55 -4.35 31.64
CA LEU A 137 12.70 -4.44 30.18
C LEU A 137 11.38 -4.62 29.42
N GLY A 138 10.27 -4.91 30.11
CA GLY A 138 8.95 -5.00 29.48
C GLY A 138 8.47 -3.68 28.85
N LYS A 139 9.11 -2.55 29.18
CA LYS A 139 8.87 -1.22 28.59
C LYS A 139 10.06 -0.70 27.76
N ALA A 140 11.02 -1.58 27.43
CA ALA A 140 12.17 -1.21 26.63
C ALA A 140 11.92 -1.43 25.14
N SER A 141 12.49 -0.57 24.29
CA SER A 141 12.41 -0.67 22.83
C SER A 141 13.77 -0.43 22.18
N ILE A 142 13.90 -0.83 20.91
CA ILE A 142 15.05 -0.50 20.06
C ILE A 142 14.53 0.33 18.88
N ARG A 143 15.10 1.52 18.68
CA ARG A 143 14.77 2.41 17.56
C ARG A 143 16.00 2.63 16.69
N GLN A 144 15.82 2.46 15.38
CA GLN A 144 16.82 2.80 14.38
C GLN A 144 16.45 4.13 13.72
N ASP A 145 17.35 5.12 13.80
CA ASP A 145 17.18 6.45 13.21
C ASP A 145 18.40 6.76 12.33
N PRO A 146 18.33 6.44 11.01
CA PRO A 146 19.48 6.45 10.11
C PRO A 146 19.94 7.84 9.69
N TYR A 147 19.26 8.90 10.14
CA TYR A 147 19.60 10.27 9.80
C TYR A 147 20.94 10.67 10.41
N ASN A 148 21.73 11.47 9.69
CA ASN A 148 22.93 12.07 10.25
C ASN A 148 22.58 13.28 11.14
N THR A 149 23.56 13.77 11.90
CA THR A 149 23.43 14.94 12.77
C THR A 149 22.77 16.14 12.09
N GLY A 150 23.15 16.48 10.85
CA GLY A 150 22.59 17.64 10.14
C GLY A 150 21.10 17.49 9.85
N ALA A 151 20.67 16.31 9.40
CA ALA A 151 19.26 16.03 9.15
C ALA A 151 18.41 16.07 10.43
N LEU A 152 18.96 15.62 11.56
CA LEU A 152 18.29 15.70 12.86
C LEU A 152 18.12 17.15 13.35
N LEU A 153 19.12 18.01 13.14
CA LEU A 153 19.02 19.43 13.49
C LEU A 153 18.01 20.16 12.61
N VAL A 154 18.02 19.94 11.29
CA VAL A 154 17.02 20.49 10.37
C VAL A 154 15.60 20.07 10.75
N ARG A 155 15.43 18.85 11.26
CA ARG A 155 14.14 18.39 11.80
C ARG A 155 13.74 19.18 13.05
N ALA A 156 14.68 19.39 13.99
CA ALA A 156 14.42 20.18 15.18
C ALA A 156 14.06 21.63 14.83
N GLU A 157 14.75 22.23 13.85
CA GLU A 157 14.47 23.58 13.34
C GLU A 157 13.02 23.69 12.86
N ARG A 158 12.53 22.71 12.12
CA ARG A 158 11.12 22.68 11.67
C ARG A 158 10.15 22.59 12.84
N GLN A 159 10.42 21.72 13.82
CA GLN A 159 9.55 21.64 15.00
C GLN A 159 9.49 22.96 15.77
N VAL A 160 10.62 23.65 15.89
CA VAL A 160 10.69 24.98 16.52
C VAL A 160 9.99 26.04 15.69
N ALA A 161 10.20 26.06 14.37
CA ALA A 161 9.53 26.99 13.46
C ALA A 161 8.00 26.90 13.57
N ALA A 162 7.44 25.69 13.73
CA ALA A 162 6.02 25.47 13.97
C ALA A 162 5.52 26.03 15.31
N MET A 163 6.41 26.21 16.30
CA MET A 163 6.11 26.67 17.65
C MET A 163 6.36 28.18 17.85
N LEU A 164 7.13 28.83 16.96
CA LEU A 164 7.48 30.24 17.08
C LEU A 164 6.27 31.17 16.95
N PRO A 165 6.16 32.22 17.78
CA PRO A 165 5.09 33.20 17.68
C PRO A 165 5.30 34.17 16.50
N GLN A 166 4.30 34.28 15.61
CA GLN A 166 4.13 35.27 14.51
C GLN A 166 5.41 35.97 14.00
N SER A 167 6.18 35.26 13.18
CA SER A 167 7.25 35.82 12.33
C SER A 167 6.67 36.64 11.17
N ARG A 168 7.41 37.67 10.72
CA ARG A 168 6.96 38.58 9.64
C ARG A 168 7.01 37.94 8.25
N THR A 169 7.94 37.01 8.03
CA THR A 169 8.11 36.26 6.78
C THR A 169 8.57 34.82 7.09
N GLU A 170 8.41 33.90 6.14
CA GLU A 170 8.89 32.50 6.27
C GLU A 170 10.42 32.40 6.38
N GLU A 171 11.13 33.29 5.69
CA GLU A 171 12.59 33.37 5.76
C GLU A 171 13.05 33.78 7.16
N ASP A 172 12.37 34.77 7.75
CA ASP A 172 12.60 35.15 9.16
C ASP A 172 12.30 33.98 10.11
N THR A 173 11.21 33.22 9.90
CA THR A 173 10.90 32.05 10.74
C THR A 173 12.01 31.02 10.68
N ARG A 174 12.52 30.72 9.48
CA ARG A 174 13.57 29.74 9.28
C ARG A 174 14.87 30.20 9.91
N GLU A 175 15.25 31.46 9.73
CA GLU A 175 16.44 32.04 10.37
C GLU A 175 16.32 32.01 11.90
N GLN A 176 15.16 32.41 12.44
CA GLN A 176 14.88 32.37 13.87
C GLN A 176 14.94 30.95 14.43
N ALA A 177 14.35 29.98 13.76
CA ALA A 177 14.37 28.58 14.18
C ALA A 177 15.78 27.98 14.11
N THR A 178 16.53 28.26 13.04
CA THR A 178 17.95 27.87 12.91
C THR A 178 18.76 28.42 14.08
N LYS A 179 18.62 29.73 14.35
CA LYS A 179 19.31 30.40 15.45
C LYS A 179 18.90 29.85 16.82
N ALA A 180 17.61 29.58 17.01
CA ALA A 180 17.07 28.99 18.23
C ALA A 180 17.63 27.59 18.49
N ILE A 181 17.69 26.75 17.45
CA ILE A 181 18.31 25.42 17.54
C ILE A 181 19.81 25.51 17.78
N ASP A 182 20.53 26.42 17.12
CA ASP A 182 21.95 26.65 17.38
C ASP A 182 22.20 27.08 18.84
N LEU A 183 21.34 27.95 19.38
CA LEU A 183 21.41 28.38 20.78
C LEU A 183 21.11 27.22 21.73
N LEU A 184 20.06 26.45 21.47
CA LEU A 184 19.71 25.28 22.28
C LEU A 184 20.80 24.21 22.23
N PHE A 185 21.36 23.93 21.04
CA PHE A 185 22.46 22.99 20.85
C PHE A 185 23.69 23.41 21.67
N ARG A 186 24.07 24.70 21.64
CA ARG A 186 25.16 25.24 22.45
C ARG A 186 24.85 25.16 23.95
N ALA A 187 23.64 25.53 24.36
CA ALA A 187 23.23 25.50 25.76
C ALA A 187 23.22 24.06 26.30
N LEU A 188 22.70 23.08 25.56
CA LEU A 188 22.77 21.67 25.95
C LEU A 188 24.21 21.19 26.08
N PHE A 189 25.12 21.64 25.19
CA PHE A 189 26.54 21.34 25.31
C PHE A 189 27.17 21.93 26.59
N GLU A 190 26.77 23.15 26.98
CA GLU A 190 27.20 23.76 28.24
C GLU A 190 26.65 23.02 29.46
N TYR A 191 25.36 22.69 29.47
CA TYR A 191 24.72 21.93 30.55
C TYR A 191 25.35 20.55 30.72
N THR A 192 25.54 19.80 29.63
CA THR A 192 26.15 18.46 29.64
C THR A 192 27.59 18.47 30.13
N SER A 193 28.32 19.58 29.96
CA SER A 193 29.69 19.72 30.45
C SER A 193 29.82 19.85 31.98
N ASN A 194 28.70 20.04 32.69
CA ASN A 194 28.72 20.20 34.14
C ASN A 194 28.98 18.87 34.86
N SER A 195 29.93 18.85 35.81
CA SER A 195 30.26 17.63 36.54
C SER A 195 29.13 17.14 37.45
N ASP A 196 28.28 18.03 37.97
CA ASP A 196 27.13 17.67 38.81
C ASP A 196 25.91 17.35 37.94
N PRO A 197 25.36 16.11 37.96
CA PRO A 197 24.19 15.73 37.17
C PRO A 197 22.94 16.58 37.41
N ARG A 198 22.79 17.19 38.59
CA ARG A 198 21.65 18.08 38.90
C ARG A 198 21.70 19.37 38.10
N LEU A 199 22.90 19.82 37.74
CA LEU A 199 23.13 21.02 36.93
C LEU A 199 23.10 20.73 35.43
N ARG A 200 22.93 19.46 35.02
CA ARG A 200 22.74 19.06 33.62
C ARG A 200 21.26 19.02 33.20
N VAL A 201 20.34 19.29 34.13
CA VAL A 201 18.90 19.32 33.86
C VAL A 201 18.54 20.67 33.27
N MET A 202 17.98 20.68 32.07
CA MET A 202 17.39 21.86 31.47
C MET A 202 15.88 21.78 31.59
N ASP A 203 15.27 22.75 32.26
CA ASP A 203 13.83 22.74 32.47
C ASP A 203 13.06 23.27 31.25
N ARG A 204 11.77 22.98 31.22
CA ARG A 204 10.87 23.38 30.14
C ARG A 204 10.85 24.90 29.90
N GLN A 205 10.99 25.72 30.95
CA GLN A 205 10.98 27.17 30.80
C GLN A 205 12.27 27.66 30.14
N ASP A 206 13.41 27.11 30.55
CA ASP A 206 14.72 27.41 29.97
C ASP A 206 14.79 26.99 28.50
N ILE A 207 14.32 25.77 28.17
CA ILE A 207 14.26 25.29 26.79
C ILE A 207 13.38 26.22 25.95
N ALA A 208 12.18 26.54 26.44
CA ALA A 208 11.26 27.41 25.71
C ALA A 208 11.83 28.82 25.50
N ALA A 209 12.51 29.38 26.50
CA ALA A 209 13.17 30.67 26.41
C ALA A 209 14.30 30.68 25.37
N LEU A 210 15.14 29.63 25.32
CA LEU A 210 16.18 29.47 24.31
C LEU A 210 15.61 29.35 22.90
N LEU A 211 14.50 28.63 22.79
CA LEU A 211 13.81 28.41 21.53
C LEU A 211 13.02 29.63 21.05
N GLY A 212 12.78 30.62 21.91
CA GLY A 212 11.91 31.76 21.61
C GLY A 212 10.44 31.37 21.47
N VAL A 213 10.03 30.24 22.06
CA VAL A 213 8.66 29.71 22.01
C VAL A 213 8.00 29.80 23.39
N PRO A 214 6.66 29.82 23.47
CA PRO A 214 5.98 29.77 24.76
C PRO A 214 6.24 28.42 25.46
N PRO A 215 6.39 28.38 26.80
CA PRO A 215 6.65 27.13 27.51
C PRO A 215 5.48 26.16 27.43
N GLU A 216 4.25 26.66 27.25
CA GLU A 216 3.09 25.83 26.94
C GLU A 216 2.66 26.07 25.51
N GLN A 217 2.19 25.02 24.83
CA GLN A 217 1.63 25.16 23.49
C GLN A 217 0.59 26.29 23.48
N ALA A 218 0.80 27.25 22.58
CA ALA A 218 -0.06 28.42 22.48
C ALA A 218 -1.51 27.95 22.26
N PRO A 219 -2.51 28.59 22.90
CA PRO A 219 -3.92 28.21 22.72
C PRO A 219 -4.33 28.09 21.24
N ALA A 220 -3.77 28.93 20.37
CA ALA A 220 -4.01 28.92 18.92
C ALA A 220 -3.47 27.69 18.17
N GLN A 221 -2.51 26.95 18.74
CA GLN A 221 -1.91 25.74 18.15
C GLN A 221 -2.56 24.45 18.68
N ARG A 222 -3.39 24.53 19.73
CA ARG A 222 -4.12 23.37 20.27
C ARG A 222 -5.18 22.91 19.28
N TRP A 223 -5.43 21.60 19.26
CA TRP A 223 -6.37 21.00 18.30
C TRP A 223 -7.74 21.69 18.30
N GLU A 224 -8.27 22.04 19.48
CA GLU A 224 -9.56 22.73 19.59
C GLU A 224 -9.61 24.06 18.82
N ALA A 225 -8.53 24.85 18.83
CA ALA A 225 -8.45 26.11 18.09
C ALA A 225 -8.09 25.91 16.61
N VAL A 226 -7.30 24.87 16.30
CA VAL A 226 -6.89 24.53 14.93
C VAL A 226 -8.04 23.93 14.13
N ARG A 227 -8.96 23.20 14.78
CA ARG A 227 -10.06 22.48 14.14
C ARG A 227 -10.94 23.38 13.26
N GLU A 228 -11.41 24.51 13.79
CA GLU A 228 -12.28 25.42 13.04
C GLU A 228 -11.56 26.05 11.84
N ARG A 229 -10.28 26.40 12.02
CA ARG A 229 -9.42 26.90 10.94
C ARG A 229 -9.22 25.85 9.86
N TYR A 230 -9.01 24.60 10.27
CA TYR A 230 -8.86 23.46 9.38
C TYR A 230 -10.13 23.22 8.56
N LEU A 231 -11.31 23.19 9.19
CA LEU A 231 -12.59 23.01 8.48
C LEU A 231 -12.85 24.12 7.45
N ALA A 232 -12.57 25.37 7.82
CA ALA A 232 -12.69 26.50 6.90
C ALA A 232 -11.71 26.38 5.71
N ALA A 233 -10.45 26.03 5.96
CA ALA A 233 -9.46 25.84 4.90
C ALA A 233 -9.81 24.66 3.99
N ALA A 234 -10.19 23.52 4.58
CA ALA A 234 -10.52 22.28 3.87
C ALA A 234 -11.76 22.42 2.97
N SER A 235 -12.78 23.18 3.39
CA SER A 235 -13.99 23.44 2.59
C SER A 235 -13.76 24.45 1.46
N SER A 236 -12.83 25.39 1.64
CA SER A 236 -12.54 26.46 0.67
C SER A 236 -11.69 26.04 -0.53
N GLY A 237 -11.06 24.86 -0.50
CA GLY A 237 -10.25 24.37 -1.61
C GLY A 237 -11.11 24.09 -2.85
N SER A 238 -10.90 24.81 -3.96
CA SER A 238 -11.66 24.54 -5.19
C SER A 238 -11.16 23.28 -5.91
N GLU A 239 -11.87 22.16 -5.78
CA GLU A 239 -11.80 21.06 -6.75
C GLU A 239 -12.96 21.15 -7.77
N GLU A 240 -13.28 22.37 -8.21
CA GLU A 240 -14.28 22.61 -9.25
C GLU A 240 -13.86 21.92 -10.56
N GLY A 241 -14.61 20.88 -10.96
CA GLY A 241 -14.45 20.19 -12.24
C GLY A 241 -14.25 18.68 -12.17
N LEU A 242 -14.09 18.09 -10.98
CA LEU A 242 -13.96 16.64 -10.82
C LEU A 242 -15.29 15.92 -11.09
N VAL A 243 -15.20 14.72 -11.67
CA VAL A 243 -16.34 13.83 -11.93
C VAL A 243 -16.79 13.20 -10.61
N VAL A 244 -18.09 12.93 -10.47
CA VAL A 244 -18.60 12.14 -9.34
C VAL A 244 -17.92 10.77 -9.34
N ILE A 245 -17.02 10.57 -8.38
CA ILE A 245 -16.32 9.32 -8.18
C ILE A 245 -17.26 8.38 -7.43
N GLN A 246 -17.40 7.15 -7.92
CA GLN A 246 -18.19 6.12 -7.27
C GLN A 246 -17.28 5.03 -6.69
N VAL A 247 -17.65 4.57 -5.50
CA VAL A 247 -17.05 3.39 -4.87
C VAL A 247 -18.06 2.24 -4.88
N THR A 248 -17.56 1.03 -4.77
CA THR A 248 -18.40 -0.16 -4.59
C THR A 248 -17.87 -0.92 -3.39
N ASP A 249 -18.75 -1.38 -2.51
CA ASP A 249 -18.36 -2.34 -1.46
C ASP A 249 -17.76 -3.59 -2.13
N ALA A 250 -16.55 -3.96 -1.73
CA ALA A 250 -15.83 -5.11 -2.25
C ALA A 250 -16.50 -6.45 -1.88
N GLN A 251 -17.33 -6.45 -0.83
CA GLN A 251 -18.14 -7.60 -0.41
C GLN A 251 -19.49 -7.67 -1.13
N ALA A 252 -19.97 -6.58 -1.75
CA ALA A 252 -21.18 -6.60 -2.56
C ALA A 252 -20.98 -7.43 -3.83
N GLU A 253 -21.59 -8.62 -3.88
CA GLU A 253 -21.68 -9.36 -5.14
C GLU A 253 -22.43 -8.52 -6.19
N PRO A 254 -21.97 -8.45 -7.45
CA PRO A 254 -22.83 -7.94 -8.51
C PRO A 254 -24.08 -8.84 -8.57
N PRO A 255 -25.31 -8.29 -8.54
CA PRO A 255 -26.52 -9.09 -8.58
C PRO A 255 -26.55 -9.89 -9.88
N MET A 256 -26.27 -11.19 -9.78
CA MET A 256 -26.42 -12.13 -10.89
C MET A 256 -27.81 -12.75 -10.83
N VAL A 257 -28.83 -11.98 -11.22
CA VAL A 257 -29.88 -12.42 -12.17
C VAL A 257 -30.41 -11.16 -12.85
N ILE A 258 -29.82 -10.79 -13.99
CA ILE A 258 -30.47 -9.89 -14.93
C ILE A 258 -31.67 -10.66 -15.49
N ARG A 259 -32.89 -10.26 -15.11
CA ARG A 259 -34.03 -10.44 -16.02
C ARG A 259 -33.69 -9.58 -17.22
N GLN A 260 -33.59 -10.21 -18.40
CA GLN A 260 -33.29 -9.51 -19.65
C GLN A 260 -34.11 -8.23 -19.76
N GLU A 261 -33.41 -7.16 -20.14
CA GLU A 261 -33.88 -5.76 -20.26
C GLU A 261 -33.88 -4.94 -18.97
N GLU A 262 -32.69 -4.68 -18.41
CA GLU A 262 -32.24 -3.32 -18.03
C GLU A 262 -30.74 -3.33 -17.65
N PRO A 263 -29.91 -2.41 -18.19
CA PRO A 263 -28.48 -2.34 -17.90
C PRO A 263 -28.25 -1.59 -16.57
N GLY A 264 -28.13 -2.33 -15.47
CA GLY A 264 -27.82 -1.76 -14.15
C GLY A 264 -27.13 -2.78 -13.25
N GLY A 265 -25.79 -2.83 -13.31
CA GLY A 265 -24.98 -3.65 -12.40
C GLY A 265 -24.66 -2.89 -11.12
N GLY A 266 -24.93 -3.51 -9.97
CA GLY A 266 -24.51 -3.15 -8.60
C GLY A 266 -24.68 -1.68 -8.22
N GLU A 267 -25.59 -1.38 -7.28
CA GLU A 267 -25.75 -0.02 -6.73
C GLU A 267 -24.37 0.51 -6.32
N GLY A 268 -23.93 1.58 -7.00
CA GLY A 268 -22.69 2.27 -6.68
C GLY A 268 -22.93 3.15 -5.46
N ALA A 269 -22.00 3.10 -4.53
CA ALA A 269 -21.98 3.94 -3.35
C ALA A 269 -21.28 5.27 -3.65
N GLU A 270 -21.72 6.33 -2.97
CA GLU A 270 -21.01 7.61 -2.98
C GLU A 270 -19.78 7.54 -2.06
N VAL A 271 -18.76 8.33 -2.36
CA VAL A 271 -17.50 8.38 -1.57
C VAL A 271 -17.77 8.78 -0.11
N GLY A 272 -18.86 9.50 0.17
CA GLY A 272 -19.32 9.84 1.52
C GLY A 272 -19.58 8.63 2.42
N GLU A 273 -19.89 7.46 1.86
CA GLU A 273 -20.07 6.23 2.64
C GLU A 273 -18.80 5.76 3.35
N LEU A 274 -17.61 6.21 2.90
CA LEU A 274 -16.36 5.96 3.61
C LEU A 274 -16.36 6.55 5.04
N LEU A 275 -17.24 7.52 5.32
CA LEU A 275 -17.44 8.13 6.63
C LEU A 275 -18.59 7.50 7.43
N GLY A 276 -19.34 6.55 6.84
CA GLY A 276 -20.38 5.79 7.54
C GLY A 276 -19.80 4.68 8.43
N GLY A 277 -20.39 4.44 9.60
CA GLY A 277 -20.01 3.36 10.52
C GLY A 277 -18.90 3.70 11.54
N SER A 278 -18.66 2.81 12.51
CA SER A 278 -17.72 3.02 13.63
C SER A 278 -16.36 2.31 13.48
N GLY A 279 -16.22 1.43 12.50
CA GLY A 279 -15.01 0.62 12.28
C GLY A 279 -14.01 1.24 11.29
N PRO A 280 -12.79 0.67 11.20
CA PRO A 280 -11.82 1.07 10.19
C PRO A 280 -12.33 0.76 8.77
N VAL A 281 -11.85 1.53 7.79
CA VAL A 281 -12.23 1.38 6.38
C VAL A 281 -10.99 1.14 5.53
N MET A 282 -11.15 0.35 4.48
CA MET A 282 -10.15 0.16 3.44
C MET A 282 -10.72 0.60 2.10
N LEU A 283 -9.98 1.43 1.36
CA LEU A 283 -10.29 1.77 -0.02
C LEU A 283 -9.16 1.26 -0.93
N ALA A 284 -9.45 0.20 -1.70
CA ALA A 284 -8.50 -0.36 -2.63
C ALA A 284 -8.82 -0.03 -4.09
N GLY A 285 -7.79 -0.03 -4.91
CA GLY A 285 -7.96 0.17 -6.35
C GLY A 285 -6.63 0.26 -7.06
N ARG A 286 -6.60 -0.21 -8.31
CA ARG A 286 -5.41 -0.14 -9.17
C ARG A 286 -4.89 1.30 -9.28
N THR A 287 -3.63 1.47 -9.68
CA THR A 287 -3.04 2.79 -9.87
C THR A 287 -3.82 3.60 -10.92
N GLY A 288 -4.06 4.89 -10.67
CA GLY A 288 -4.81 5.76 -11.58
C GLY A 288 -6.33 5.63 -11.53
N THR A 289 -6.91 4.80 -10.65
CA THR A 289 -8.37 4.68 -10.51
C THR A 289 -9.03 5.89 -9.86
N GLY A 290 -8.25 6.86 -9.35
CA GLY A 290 -8.76 8.09 -8.73
C GLY A 290 -8.91 8.03 -7.20
N LYS A 291 -8.22 7.10 -6.51
CA LYS A 291 -8.29 6.97 -5.03
C LYS A 291 -7.95 8.27 -4.29
N THR A 292 -6.77 8.84 -4.56
CA THR A 292 -6.31 10.10 -3.97
C THR A 292 -7.26 11.25 -4.28
N THR A 293 -7.83 11.27 -5.49
CA THR A 293 -8.85 12.25 -5.89
C THR A 293 -10.14 12.08 -5.08
N ALA A 294 -10.60 10.85 -4.89
CA ALA A 294 -11.79 10.54 -4.11
C ALA A 294 -11.67 11.03 -2.67
N VAL A 295 -10.55 10.73 -2.01
CA VAL A 295 -10.36 11.13 -0.61
C VAL A 295 -10.11 12.63 -0.41
N ARG A 296 -9.62 13.33 -1.45
CA ARG A 296 -9.55 14.79 -1.45
C ARG A 296 -10.93 15.43 -1.57
N MET A 297 -11.77 14.92 -2.49
CA MET A 297 -13.17 15.32 -2.61
C MET A 297 -13.93 15.04 -1.31
N LEU A 298 -13.71 13.86 -0.70
CA LEU A 298 -14.32 13.49 0.57
C LEU A 298 -13.96 14.48 1.68
N ARG A 299 -12.68 14.83 1.81
CA ARG A 299 -12.23 15.82 2.79
C ARG A 299 -12.94 17.16 2.61
N GLN A 300 -13.09 17.62 1.37
CA GLN A 300 -13.75 18.89 1.09
C GLN A 300 -15.24 18.84 1.45
N GLN A 301 -15.94 17.78 1.04
CA GLN A 301 -17.37 17.58 1.33
C GLN A 301 -17.62 17.45 2.83
N ALA A 302 -16.87 16.60 3.52
CA ALA A 302 -16.94 16.41 4.96
C ALA A 302 -16.70 17.72 5.73
N ALA A 303 -15.71 18.51 5.29
CA ALA A 303 -15.43 19.80 5.91
C ALA A 303 -16.60 20.79 5.76
N ALA A 304 -17.30 20.78 4.63
CA ALA A 304 -18.51 21.59 4.42
C ALA A 304 -19.68 21.16 5.33
N GLU A 305 -19.70 19.90 5.74
CA GLU A 305 -20.67 19.32 6.68
C GLU A 305 -20.22 19.41 8.16
N GLY A 306 -19.04 19.97 8.42
CA GLY A 306 -18.47 20.13 9.78
C GLY A 306 -17.75 18.90 10.31
N GLU A 307 -17.54 17.88 9.47
CA GLU A 307 -16.79 16.67 9.79
C GLU A 307 -15.29 16.84 9.49
N VAL A 308 -14.44 16.33 10.37
CA VAL A 308 -12.99 16.48 10.24
C VAL A 308 -12.40 15.23 9.59
N VAL A 309 -11.96 15.39 8.34
CA VAL A 309 -11.19 14.37 7.62
C VAL A 309 -9.77 14.88 7.43
N ILE A 310 -8.77 14.20 7.98
CA ILE A 310 -7.34 14.52 7.79
C ILE A 310 -6.77 13.55 6.77
N LEU A 311 -6.24 14.07 5.67
CA LEU A 311 -5.55 13.26 4.65
C LEU A 311 -4.05 13.32 4.90
N ALA A 312 -3.43 12.16 5.12
CA ALA A 312 -1.99 12.01 5.27
C ALA A 312 -1.43 11.02 4.23
N HIS A 313 -0.16 11.20 3.86
CA HIS A 313 0.52 10.39 2.87
C HIS A 313 1.44 9.38 3.55
N ALA A 314 1.21 8.08 3.35
CA ALA A 314 1.99 7.02 3.98
C ALA A 314 3.48 7.13 3.65
N GLU A 315 3.84 7.66 2.48
CA GLU A 315 5.23 7.85 2.06
C GLU A 315 6.02 8.77 2.99
N THR A 316 5.35 9.65 3.75
CA THR A 316 6.00 10.52 4.74
C THR A 316 6.01 9.92 6.15
N TYR A 317 5.45 8.73 6.33
CA TYR A 317 5.41 8.06 7.62
C TYR A 317 6.80 7.56 8.03
N LEU A 318 7.11 7.78 9.30
CA LEU A 318 8.28 7.23 9.97
C LEU A 318 7.82 6.32 11.12
N PRO A 319 8.47 5.17 11.34
CA PRO A 319 8.12 4.27 12.45
C PRO A 319 8.05 4.98 13.81
N GLY A 320 6.95 4.74 14.55
CA GLY A 320 6.69 5.33 15.87
C GLY A 320 6.21 6.79 15.85
N ARG A 321 5.73 7.29 14.71
CA ARG A 321 5.45 8.72 14.50
C ARG A 321 4.09 8.99 13.84
N LEU A 322 3.05 8.20 14.15
CA LEU A 322 1.70 8.43 13.62
C LEU A 322 1.19 9.85 13.89
N ALA A 323 1.48 10.42 15.07
CA ALA A 323 1.11 11.80 15.41
C ALA A 323 1.79 12.85 14.52
N ALA A 324 3.02 12.61 14.07
CA ALA A 324 3.70 13.52 13.15
C ALA A 324 3.10 13.42 11.74
N LEU A 325 2.76 12.20 11.30
CA LEU A 325 2.04 11.98 10.05
C LEU A 325 0.69 12.73 10.03
N THR A 326 -0.05 12.71 11.13
CA THR A 326 -1.30 13.49 11.26
C THR A 326 -1.06 14.98 11.23
N ALA A 327 0.00 15.47 11.91
CA ALA A 327 0.36 16.89 11.88
C ALA A 327 0.76 17.34 10.46
N ASP A 328 1.47 16.52 9.69
CA ASP A 328 1.79 16.79 8.29
C ASP A 328 0.52 16.88 7.43
N GLY A 329 -0.47 16.01 7.69
CA GLY A 329 -1.78 16.07 7.05
C GLY A 329 -2.51 17.39 7.33
N LEU A 330 -2.50 17.87 8.58
CA LEU A 330 -3.05 19.18 8.95
C LEU A 330 -2.30 20.33 8.26
N ALA A 331 -0.97 20.28 8.29
CA ALA A 331 -0.10 21.29 7.70
C ALA A 331 -0.33 21.41 6.17
N SER A 332 -0.62 20.31 5.49
CA SER A 332 -0.89 20.28 4.05
C SER A 332 -2.13 21.10 3.63
N VAL A 333 -3.12 21.21 4.52
CA VAL A 333 -4.36 21.98 4.26
C VAL A 333 -4.19 23.42 4.73
N LEU A 334 -3.62 23.62 5.92
CA LEU A 334 -3.47 24.94 6.51
C LEU A 334 -2.37 25.77 5.84
N GLN A 335 -1.48 25.13 5.07
CA GLN A 335 -0.30 25.76 4.47
C GLN A 335 0.62 26.41 5.52
N GLU A 336 0.66 25.83 6.72
CA GLU A 336 1.51 26.25 7.83
C GLU A 336 2.04 25.02 8.56
N GLN A 337 3.15 25.14 9.27
CA GLN A 337 3.68 24.01 10.04
C GLN A 337 2.81 23.74 11.27
N CYS A 338 2.48 22.47 11.50
CA CYS A 338 1.70 22.04 12.66
C CYS A 338 2.60 21.26 13.64
N PRO A 339 2.55 21.56 14.94
CA PRO A 339 3.25 20.77 15.95
C PRO A 339 2.75 19.32 16.00
N THR A 340 3.66 18.37 16.27
CA THR A 340 3.32 16.95 16.44
C THR A 340 2.29 16.72 17.55
N SER A 341 2.30 17.54 18.60
CA SER A 341 1.31 17.48 19.69
C SER A 341 -0.11 17.82 19.23
N THR A 342 -0.27 18.71 18.24
CA THR A 342 -1.57 18.99 17.61
C THR A 342 -2.08 17.75 16.86
N GLY A 343 -1.19 17.06 16.14
CA GLY A 343 -1.52 15.78 15.49
C GLY A 343 -1.94 14.69 16.49
N ALA A 344 -1.24 14.56 17.62
CA ALA A 344 -1.60 13.61 18.68
C ALA A 344 -2.97 13.92 19.31
N GLN A 345 -3.28 15.21 19.53
CA GLN A 345 -4.59 15.65 20.01
C GLN A 345 -5.71 15.33 19.01
N ALA A 346 -5.47 15.55 17.71
CA ALA A 346 -6.40 15.17 16.64
C ALA A 346 -6.64 13.65 16.61
N LEU A 347 -5.58 12.84 16.73
CA LEU A 347 -5.69 11.38 16.82
C LEU A 347 -6.50 10.88 18.02
N SER A 348 -6.58 11.67 19.09
CA SER A 348 -7.34 11.32 20.29
C SER A 348 -8.81 11.77 20.22
N ASP A 349 -9.19 12.60 19.24
CA ASP A 349 -10.55 13.10 19.06
C ASP A 349 -11.38 12.11 18.23
N GLY A 350 -12.43 11.54 18.83
CA GLY A 350 -13.34 10.58 18.20
C GLY A 350 -14.14 11.12 17.00
N ARG A 351 -14.12 12.44 16.76
CA ARG A 351 -14.76 13.09 15.61
C ARG A 351 -13.84 13.23 14.40
N VAL A 352 -12.58 12.82 14.53
CA VAL A 352 -11.58 12.90 13.46
C VAL A 352 -11.57 11.59 12.69
N THR A 353 -11.55 11.68 11.36
CA THR A 353 -11.21 10.57 10.48
C THR A 353 -9.83 10.83 9.87
N LEU A 354 -8.86 9.95 10.15
CA LEU A 354 -7.55 9.96 9.52
C LEU A 354 -7.57 9.02 8.31
N ILE A 355 -7.32 9.59 7.14
CA ILE A 355 -7.08 8.85 5.90
C ILE A 355 -5.58 8.76 5.67
N VAL A 356 -5.07 7.53 5.58
CA VAL A 356 -3.67 7.26 5.21
C VAL A 356 -3.65 6.78 3.75
N ASP A 357 -3.29 7.68 2.85
CA ASP A 357 -3.17 7.40 1.42
C ASP A 357 -1.80 6.83 1.06
N GLY A 358 -1.76 5.89 0.11
CA GLY A 358 -0.52 5.19 -0.25
C GLY A 358 -0.07 4.10 0.74
N ALA A 359 -0.96 3.62 1.61
CA ALA A 359 -0.59 2.70 2.69
C ALA A 359 -0.06 1.34 2.19
N SER A 360 -0.42 0.92 0.97
CA SER A 360 0.12 -0.30 0.36
C SER A 360 1.42 -0.08 -0.42
N GLU A 361 1.77 1.18 -0.67
CA GLU A 361 2.84 1.64 -1.55
C GLU A 361 4.16 1.86 -0.79
N VAL A 362 4.09 1.91 0.55
CA VAL A 362 5.26 1.94 1.43
C VAL A 362 5.89 0.56 1.62
N SER A 363 7.17 0.53 1.98
CA SER A 363 7.93 -0.72 2.14
C SER A 363 7.33 -1.64 3.22
N GLU A 364 7.56 -2.95 3.13
CA GLU A 364 7.04 -3.92 4.11
C GLU A 364 7.42 -3.58 5.57
N PRO A 365 8.68 -3.20 5.91
CA PRO A 365 9.00 -2.74 7.27
C PRO A 365 8.18 -1.53 7.71
N THR A 366 7.95 -0.58 6.80
CA THR A 366 7.13 0.61 7.08
C THR A 366 5.68 0.24 7.34
N ARG A 367 5.12 -0.70 6.58
CA ARG A 367 3.76 -1.22 6.79
C ARG A 367 3.61 -1.92 8.13
N GLN A 368 4.60 -2.72 8.52
CA GLN A 368 4.59 -3.43 9.80
C GLN A 368 4.59 -2.43 10.96
N ALA A 369 5.48 -1.44 10.94
CA ALA A 369 5.53 -0.39 11.95
C ALA A 369 4.22 0.43 12.03
N LEU A 370 3.64 0.79 10.87
CA LEU A 370 2.35 1.48 10.82
C LEU A 370 1.24 0.61 11.42
N GLY A 371 1.21 -0.67 11.04
CA GLY A 371 0.25 -1.64 11.58
C GLY A 371 0.34 -1.76 13.11
N GLU A 372 1.56 -1.83 13.66
CA GLU A 372 1.81 -1.87 15.10
C GLU A 372 1.26 -0.66 15.85
N GLU A 373 1.47 0.56 15.33
CA GLU A 373 0.90 1.79 15.91
C GLU A 373 -0.63 1.83 15.81
N LEU A 374 -1.20 1.26 14.75
CA LEU A 374 -2.66 1.20 14.58
C LEU A 374 -3.32 0.14 15.47
N LEU A 375 -2.58 -0.84 16.01
CA LEU A 375 -3.16 -1.95 16.77
C LEU A 375 -4.02 -1.50 17.94
N ALA A 376 -3.46 -0.65 18.82
CA ALA A 376 -4.13 -0.19 20.02
C ALA A 376 -5.35 0.72 19.73
N PRO A 377 -5.23 1.81 18.95
CA PRO A 377 -6.37 2.69 18.69
C PRO A 377 -7.50 1.98 17.92
N VAL A 378 -7.17 1.17 16.92
CA VAL A 378 -8.18 0.46 16.11
C VAL A 378 -8.87 -0.65 16.90
N SER A 379 -8.14 -1.42 17.72
CA SER A 379 -8.75 -2.48 18.52
C SER A 379 -9.64 -1.93 19.65
N ALA A 380 -9.26 -0.79 20.21
CA ALA A 380 -9.99 -0.18 21.30
C ALA A 380 -11.23 0.61 20.81
N GLY A 381 -11.24 1.04 19.54
CA GLY A 381 -12.33 1.83 18.97
C GLY A 381 -12.42 3.24 19.59
N TYR A 382 -11.30 3.75 20.12
CA TYR A 382 -11.20 5.06 20.74
C TYR A 382 -10.25 5.96 19.94
N GLY A 383 -10.58 7.25 19.87
CA GLY A 383 -9.83 8.24 19.10
C GLY A 383 -10.26 8.30 17.65
N ALA A 384 -9.37 8.80 16.79
CA ALA A 384 -9.65 9.02 15.38
C ALA A 384 -9.98 7.71 14.66
N ARG A 385 -10.98 7.78 13.79
CA ARG A 385 -11.33 6.71 12.87
C ARG A 385 -10.25 6.58 11.79
N ILE A 386 -9.92 5.35 11.39
CA ILE A 386 -8.85 5.09 10.42
C ILE A 386 -9.41 4.61 9.08
N VAL A 387 -9.00 5.26 8.00
CA VAL A 387 -9.24 4.84 6.61
C VAL A 387 -7.90 4.58 5.93
N LEU A 388 -7.67 3.37 5.47
CA LEU A 388 -6.46 3.00 4.73
C LEU A 388 -6.75 2.96 3.23
N VAL A 389 -5.91 3.61 2.43
CA VAL A 389 -6.09 3.67 0.97
C VAL A 389 -4.86 3.10 0.28
N GLY A 390 -5.07 2.27 -0.74
CA GLY A 390 -3.96 1.62 -1.44
C GLY A 390 -4.38 0.79 -2.67
N ARG A 391 -3.44 0.03 -3.23
CA ARG A 391 -3.64 -0.83 -4.40
C ARG A 391 -4.19 -2.20 -4.06
N ASP A 392 -3.79 -2.76 -2.93
CA ASP A 392 -3.94 -4.19 -2.65
C ASP A 392 -4.67 -4.42 -1.33
N ASP A 393 -5.84 -5.05 -1.41
CA ASP A 393 -6.71 -5.33 -0.26
C ASP A 393 -6.00 -6.16 0.81
N ALA A 394 -5.19 -7.15 0.41
CA ALA A 394 -4.51 -8.04 1.34
C ALA A 394 -3.45 -7.29 2.14
N THR A 395 -2.70 -6.43 1.47
CA THR A 395 -1.70 -5.54 2.07
C THR A 395 -2.36 -4.57 3.03
N LEU A 396 -3.47 -3.92 2.64
CA LEU A 396 -4.22 -3.03 3.54
C LEU A 396 -4.75 -3.78 4.76
N ARG A 397 -5.31 -4.98 4.57
CA ARG A 397 -5.85 -5.80 5.65
C ARG A 397 -4.79 -6.21 6.66
N SER A 398 -3.56 -6.46 6.20
CA SER A 398 -2.45 -6.89 7.06
C SER A 398 -2.01 -5.83 8.08
N MET A 399 -2.31 -4.55 7.81
CA MET A 399 -2.00 -3.43 8.73
C MET A 399 -3.08 -3.21 9.80
N LEU A 400 -4.21 -3.93 9.74
CA LEU A 400 -5.30 -3.80 10.70
C LEU A 400 -5.37 -5.02 11.63
N PRO A 401 -5.79 -4.85 12.90
CA PRO A 401 -6.00 -5.96 13.82
C PRO A 401 -6.91 -7.04 13.24
N THR A 402 -6.58 -8.31 13.46
CA THR A 402 -7.44 -9.44 13.06
C THR A 402 -8.75 -9.48 13.85
N SER A 403 -8.79 -8.87 15.04
CA SER A 403 -9.97 -8.72 15.89
C SER A 403 -11.05 -7.81 15.30
N VAL A 404 -10.71 -6.96 14.33
CA VAL A 404 -11.61 -5.98 13.72
C VAL A 404 -11.86 -6.34 12.26
N SER A 405 -13.11 -6.21 11.80
CA SER A 405 -13.49 -6.42 10.40
C SER A 405 -13.69 -5.05 9.73
N PRO A 406 -12.77 -4.61 8.85
CA PRO A 406 -12.90 -3.32 8.18
C PRO A 406 -14.01 -3.35 7.11
N ALA A 407 -14.70 -2.23 6.92
CA ALA A 407 -15.48 -2.02 5.70
C ALA A 407 -14.51 -1.90 4.52
N THR A 408 -14.77 -2.60 3.42
CA THR A 408 -13.84 -2.68 2.29
C THR A 408 -14.49 -2.15 1.04
N TYR A 409 -13.94 -1.10 0.45
CA TYR A 409 -14.44 -0.47 -0.76
C TYR A 409 -13.43 -0.57 -1.88
N ARG A 410 -13.93 -0.61 -3.11
CA ARG A 410 -13.13 -0.55 -4.34
C ARG A 410 -13.60 0.57 -5.24
N MET A 411 -12.66 1.18 -5.94
CA MET A 411 -12.97 2.18 -6.96
C MET A 411 -13.68 1.55 -8.15
N LYS A 412 -14.82 2.11 -8.57
CA LYS A 412 -15.52 1.67 -9.78
C LYS A 412 -14.81 2.22 -11.03
N SER A 413 -14.66 1.40 -12.06
CA SER A 413 -14.14 1.86 -13.35
C SER A 413 -15.12 2.83 -14.01
N LEU A 414 -14.59 3.80 -14.77
CA LEU A 414 -15.42 4.72 -15.54
C LEU A 414 -16.32 3.94 -16.48
N GLN A 415 -17.62 4.18 -16.35
CA GLN A 415 -18.61 3.68 -17.29
C GLN A 415 -18.68 4.57 -18.51
N TYR A 416 -19.23 4.06 -19.61
CA TYR A 416 -19.34 4.78 -20.87
C TYR A 416 -19.98 6.17 -20.72
N ALA A 417 -21.02 6.30 -19.89
CA ALA A 417 -21.67 7.59 -19.63
C ALA A 417 -20.71 8.62 -19.00
N GLN A 418 -19.87 8.19 -18.04
CA GLN A 418 -18.90 9.05 -17.36
C GLN A 418 -17.72 9.39 -18.28
N GLN A 419 -17.27 8.45 -19.10
CA GLN A 419 -16.27 8.69 -20.14
C GLN A 419 -16.76 9.73 -21.15
N LEU A 420 -18.02 9.63 -21.56
CA LEU A 420 -18.64 10.59 -22.47
C LEU A 420 -18.75 11.98 -21.85
N GLU A 421 -19.15 12.07 -20.58
CA GLU A 421 -19.20 13.33 -19.84
C GLU A 421 -17.81 14.00 -19.76
N LEU A 422 -16.77 13.24 -19.43
CA LEU A 422 -15.38 13.71 -19.41
C LEU A 422 -14.93 14.22 -20.79
N ALA A 423 -15.22 13.45 -21.84
CA ALA A 423 -14.90 13.84 -23.20
C ALA A 423 -15.63 15.13 -23.62
N GLN A 424 -16.92 15.29 -23.26
CA GLN A 424 -17.68 16.50 -23.53
C GLN A 424 -17.10 17.72 -22.80
N ARG A 425 -16.77 17.58 -21.52
CA ARG A 425 -16.14 18.65 -20.72
C ARG A 425 -14.79 19.06 -21.31
N ALA A 426 -13.93 18.10 -21.63
CA ALA A 426 -12.62 18.36 -22.24
C ALA A 426 -12.75 19.11 -23.58
N MET A 427 -13.69 18.70 -24.44
CA MET A 427 -13.92 19.35 -25.74
C MET A 427 -14.54 20.76 -25.61
N THR A 428 -15.32 21.01 -24.56
CA THR A 428 -15.89 22.34 -24.27
C THR A 428 -14.81 23.33 -23.84
N LEU A 429 -13.85 22.89 -23.03
CA LEU A 429 -12.71 23.70 -22.59
C LEU A 429 -11.75 24.07 -23.74
N LEU A 430 -11.74 23.29 -24.83
CA LEU A 430 -10.89 23.50 -26.00
C LEU A 430 -11.48 24.49 -27.03
N GLY A 431 -12.51 25.27 -26.67
CA GLY A 431 -13.02 26.36 -27.51
C GLY A 431 -13.94 25.93 -28.66
N GLY A 432 -14.42 24.67 -28.65
CA GLY A 432 -15.43 24.18 -29.59
C GLY A 432 -16.81 24.75 -29.29
N GLY A 433 -17.07 26.00 -29.68
CA GLY A 433 -18.42 26.57 -29.66
C GLY A 433 -19.40 25.69 -30.45
N GLY A 434 -20.38 25.10 -29.75
CA GLY A 434 -21.62 24.60 -30.35
C GLY A 434 -21.55 23.31 -31.18
N TYR A 435 -20.54 22.46 -31.06
CA TYR A 435 -20.53 21.16 -31.76
C TYR A 435 -21.23 20.08 -30.93
N GLY A 436 -22.24 19.43 -31.51
CA GLY A 436 -23.10 18.43 -30.86
C GLY A 436 -22.36 17.19 -30.33
N SER A 437 -23.07 16.24 -29.73
CA SER A 437 -22.52 15.07 -29.03
C SER A 437 -21.58 14.14 -29.84
N SER A 438 -21.55 14.25 -31.17
CA SER A 438 -20.84 13.33 -32.08
C SER A 438 -19.30 13.25 -31.93
N PRO A 439 -18.52 14.34 -31.71
CA PRO A 439 -17.07 14.28 -31.56
C PRO A 439 -16.63 13.61 -30.25
N ALA A 440 -17.38 13.82 -29.16
CA ALA A 440 -17.11 13.18 -27.87
C ALA A 440 -17.27 11.65 -27.97
N HIS A 441 -18.31 11.17 -28.66
CA HIS A 441 -18.49 9.73 -28.92
C HIS A 441 -17.33 9.15 -29.75
N ALA A 442 -16.87 9.87 -30.77
CA ALA A 442 -15.75 9.43 -31.60
C ALA A 442 -14.43 9.39 -30.81
N ALA A 443 -14.21 10.35 -29.91
CA ALA A 443 -13.07 10.36 -29.00
C ALA A 443 -13.08 9.16 -28.05
N VAL A 444 -14.21 8.90 -27.38
CA VAL A 444 -14.38 7.72 -26.50
C VAL A 444 -14.08 6.43 -27.28
N ALA A 445 -14.70 6.24 -28.46
CA ALA A 445 -14.50 5.03 -29.25
C ALA A 445 -13.04 4.84 -29.70
N ASN A 446 -12.33 5.92 -30.05
CA ASN A 446 -10.90 5.85 -30.39
C ASN A 446 -10.03 5.48 -29.19
N ILE A 447 -10.34 6.03 -28.01
CA ILE A 447 -9.61 5.73 -26.77
C ILE A 447 -9.86 4.28 -26.34
N GLU A 448 -11.11 3.82 -26.34
CA GLU A 448 -11.47 2.43 -26.05
C GLU A 448 -10.79 1.46 -27.01
N LYS A 449 -10.73 1.79 -28.30
CA LYS A 449 -10.02 0.99 -29.29
C LYS A 449 -8.51 0.88 -29.00
N ALA A 450 -7.89 1.95 -28.51
CA ALA A 450 -6.46 1.99 -28.23
C ALA A 450 -6.08 1.37 -26.88
N LEU A 451 -6.92 1.53 -25.85
CA LEU A 451 -6.62 1.15 -24.47
C LEU A 451 -7.39 -0.07 -23.96
N GLY A 452 -8.45 -0.50 -24.66
CA GLY A 452 -9.35 -1.57 -24.20
C GLY A 452 -9.92 -1.26 -22.81
N ASP A 453 -9.90 -2.26 -21.93
CA ASP A 453 -10.35 -2.14 -20.53
C ASP A 453 -9.65 -1.01 -19.74
N ALA A 454 -8.45 -0.60 -20.18
CA ALA A 454 -7.72 0.48 -19.51
C ALA A 454 -8.32 1.87 -19.76
N ALA A 455 -9.22 2.02 -20.73
CA ALA A 455 -10.03 3.23 -20.90
C ALA A 455 -10.97 3.48 -19.71
N GLY A 456 -11.29 2.45 -18.92
CA GLY A 456 -12.04 2.59 -17.66
C GLY A 456 -11.23 3.25 -16.53
N ASN A 457 -9.92 3.48 -16.70
CA ASN A 457 -9.07 4.16 -15.75
C ASN A 457 -9.13 5.69 -15.99
N PRO A 458 -9.62 6.50 -15.02
CA PRO A 458 -9.76 7.95 -15.20
C PRO A 458 -8.51 8.66 -15.66
N MET A 459 -7.36 8.34 -15.07
CA MET A 459 -6.11 9.00 -15.44
C MET A 459 -5.69 8.67 -16.88
N LEU A 460 -5.72 7.40 -17.28
CA LEU A 460 -5.36 7.01 -18.66
C LEU A 460 -6.32 7.60 -19.68
N PHE A 461 -7.61 7.66 -19.36
CA PHE A 461 -8.62 8.27 -20.20
C PHE A 461 -8.38 9.78 -20.37
N SER A 462 -8.12 10.50 -19.27
CA SER A 462 -7.78 11.93 -19.31
C SER A 462 -6.46 12.23 -20.05
N MET A 463 -5.43 11.40 -19.86
CA MET A 463 -4.18 11.51 -20.63
C MET A 463 -4.43 11.32 -22.13
N ALA A 464 -5.25 10.34 -22.50
CA ALA A 464 -5.57 10.07 -23.90
C ALA A 464 -6.37 11.22 -24.52
N LEU A 465 -7.34 11.78 -23.80
CA LEU A 465 -8.07 12.98 -24.23
C LEU A 465 -7.13 14.17 -24.47
N ALA A 466 -6.14 14.39 -23.60
CA ALA A 466 -5.17 15.48 -23.75
C ALA A 466 -4.25 15.34 -24.98
N LEU A 467 -4.11 14.12 -25.53
CA LEU A 467 -3.28 13.82 -26.70
C LEU A 467 -4.07 13.74 -28.01
N LEU A 468 -5.39 13.56 -27.96
CA LEU A 468 -6.26 13.55 -29.15
C LEU A 468 -6.27 14.89 -29.88
N ASP A 469 -6.03 15.99 -29.16
CA ASP A 469 -5.95 17.37 -29.69
C ASP A 469 -4.84 17.53 -30.75
N GLU A 470 -3.79 16.70 -30.69
CA GLU A 470 -2.60 16.81 -31.55
C GLU A 470 -2.60 15.77 -32.70
N GLY A 471 -3.66 14.98 -32.86
CA GLY A 471 -3.75 13.96 -33.92
C GLY A 471 -2.84 12.74 -33.70
N THR A 472 -2.36 12.53 -32.47
CA THR A 472 -1.48 11.42 -32.11
C THR A 472 -2.21 10.08 -32.19
N LYS A 473 -1.68 9.12 -32.97
CA LYS A 473 -2.22 7.75 -33.02
C LYS A 473 -1.72 6.95 -31.82
N LEU A 474 -2.63 6.57 -30.93
CA LEU A 474 -2.34 5.74 -29.77
C LEU A 474 -2.40 4.26 -30.15
N ALA A 475 -1.34 3.51 -29.83
CA ALA A 475 -1.23 2.07 -30.10
C ALA A 475 -1.30 1.20 -28.84
N GLY A 476 -1.21 1.79 -27.65
CA GLY A 476 -1.16 1.07 -26.37
C GLY A 476 -0.89 2.01 -25.19
N LYS A 477 -0.67 1.44 -24.00
CA LYS A 477 -0.42 2.21 -22.77
C LYS A 477 0.98 2.82 -22.77
N ALA A 478 2.00 2.05 -23.13
CA ALA A 478 3.38 2.54 -23.15
C ALA A 478 3.52 3.75 -24.10
N GLU A 479 2.87 3.67 -25.26
CA GLU A 479 2.83 4.77 -26.23
C GLU A 479 2.12 6.00 -25.66
N LEU A 480 1.01 5.81 -24.94
CA LEU A 480 0.29 6.89 -24.27
C LEU A 480 1.19 7.62 -23.26
N TYR A 481 1.90 6.89 -22.39
CA TYR A 481 2.84 7.50 -21.44
C TYR A 481 3.97 8.23 -22.16
N ARG A 482 4.58 7.62 -23.18
CA ARG A 482 5.65 8.23 -23.95
C ARG A 482 5.21 9.55 -24.58
N ALA A 483 4.11 9.53 -25.33
CA ALA A 483 3.56 10.71 -26.01
C ALA A 483 3.17 11.80 -25.02
N PHE A 484 2.58 11.43 -23.87
CA PHE A 484 2.22 12.39 -22.83
C PHE A 484 3.46 13.05 -22.23
N LEU A 485 4.52 12.27 -21.95
CA LEU A 485 5.79 12.81 -21.49
C LEU A 485 6.45 13.72 -22.53
N ASP A 486 6.33 13.42 -23.82
CA ASP A 486 6.85 14.26 -24.90
C ASP A 486 6.12 15.61 -24.95
N GLN A 487 4.78 15.57 -24.83
CA GLN A 487 3.94 16.75 -24.76
C GLN A 487 4.26 17.63 -23.54
N MET A 488 4.44 17.03 -22.36
CA MET A 488 4.86 17.74 -21.15
C MET A 488 6.24 18.40 -21.32
N ALA A 489 7.18 17.74 -21.99
CA ALA A 489 8.50 18.30 -22.29
C ALA A 489 8.39 19.56 -23.16
N ALA A 490 7.60 19.45 -24.24
CA ALA A 490 7.43 20.51 -25.23
C ALA A 490 6.78 21.74 -24.60
N ARG A 491 5.73 21.55 -23.77
CA ARG A 491 5.03 22.65 -23.07
C ARG A 491 5.91 23.37 -22.05
N ASN A 492 6.77 22.65 -21.35
CA ASN A 492 7.63 23.22 -20.30
C ASN A 492 9.02 23.66 -20.79
N GLY A 493 9.30 23.57 -22.09
CA GLY A 493 10.58 23.99 -22.67
C GLY A 493 11.78 23.24 -22.08
N ALA A 494 11.66 21.93 -21.86
CA ALA A 494 12.66 21.11 -21.18
C ALA A 494 13.47 20.23 -22.16
N PRO A 495 14.52 20.76 -22.82
CA PRO A 495 15.31 20.01 -23.81
C PRO A 495 16.11 18.85 -23.21
N ALA A 496 16.30 18.82 -21.88
CA ALA A 496 17.04 17.78 -21.17
C ALA A 496 16.23 16.49 -20.92
N LEU A 497 14.93 16.45 -21.26
CA LEU A 497 14.07 15.31 -20.96
C LEU A 497 14.55 13.95 -21.52
N PRO A 498 15.21 13.87 -22.70
CA PRO A 498 15.77 12.63 -23.20
C PRO A 498 16.81 11.98 -22.26
N ALA A 499 17.55 12.77 -21.48
CA ALA A 499 18.48 12.27 -20.46
C ALA A 499 17.78 12.00 -19.12
N VAL A 500 16.77 12.79 -18.77
CA VAL A 500 16.00 12.65 -17.52
C VAL A 500 15.20 11.34 -17.48
N ARG A 501 14.55 10.94 -18.58
CA ARG A 501 13.74 9.71 -18.63
C ARG A 501 14.52 8.45 -18.26
N PRO A 502 15.65 8.12 -18.91
CA PRO A 502 16.42 6.93 -18.55
C PRO A 502 17.03 7.06 -17.16
N ALA A 503 17.42 8.26 -16.71
CA ALA A 503 17.94 8.46 -15.36
C ALA A 503 16.88 8.13 -14.29
N LEU A 504 15.68 8.71 -14.42
CA LEU A 504 14.55 8.41 -13.54
C LEU A 504 14.13 6.94 -13.64
N GLY A 505 14.20 6.34 -14.83
CA GLY A 505 13.94 4.91 -15.02
C GLY A 505 14.90 4.02 -14.21
N ILE A 506 16.19 4.35 -14.18
CA ILE A 506 17.19 3.65 -13.34
C ILE A 506 16.89 3.85 -11.85
N VAL A 507 16.58 5.08 -11.43
CA VAL A 507 16.24 5.41 -10.03
C VAL A 507 15.02 4.61 -9.57
N TYR A 508 13.92 4.66 -10.33
CA TYR A 508 12.70 3.94 -9.97
C TYR A 508 12.85 2.44 -10.06
N ALA A 509 13.65 1.91 -11.01
CA ALA A 509 13.96 0.48 -11.03
C ALA A 509 14.63 0.03 -9.72
N ARG A 510 15.54 0.84 -9.15
CA ARG A 510 16.18 0.57 -7.87
C ARG A 510 15.20 0.69 -6.69
N LEU A 511 14.43 1.76 -6.62
CA LEU A 511 13.42 1.95 -5.55
C LEU A 511 12.37 0.83 -5.56
N LEU A 512 11.89 0.42 -6.73
CA LEU A 512 10.91 -0.67 -6.85
C LEU A 512 11.50 -2.03 -6.45
N ASN A 513 12.80 -2.25 -6.61
CA ASN A 513 13.45 -3.45 -6.07
C ASN A 513 13.45 -3.50 -4.54
N GLU A 514 13.29 -2.35 -3.89
CA GLU A 514 13.14 -2.20 -2.45
C GLU A 514 11.66 -2.11 -2.02
N GLY A 515 10.72 -2.24 -2.97
CA GLY A 515 9.29 -2.25 -2.71
C GLY A 515 8.68 -0.86 -2.44
N ARG A 516 9.32 0.21 -2.90
CA ARG A 516 8.86 1.61 -2.72
C ARG A 516 9.06 2.45 -3.98
N ARG A 517 8.47 3.65 -4.01
CA ARG A 517 8.57 4.60 -5.13
C ARG A 517 9.07 5.98 -4.73
N TYR A 518 9.38 6.16 -3.45
CA TYR A 518 9.79 7.42 -2.86
C TYR A 518 11.17 7.29 -2.23
N ALA A 519 11.83 8.42 -2.04
CA ALA A 519 13.09 8.54 -1.32
C ALA A 519 13.09 9.86 -0.55
N ASP A 520 13.88 9.96 0.52
CA ASP A 520 14.17 11.26 1.09
C ASP A 520 15.04 12.10 0.13
N THR A 521 15.12 13.41 0.36
CA THR A 521 15.83 14.33 -0.55
C THR A 521 17.33 14.02 -0.72
N TYR A 522 18.00 13.49 0.31
CA TYR A 522 19.43 13.15 0.22
C TYR A 522 19.64 11.85 -0.54
N GLU A 523 18.85 10.83 -0.20
CA GLU A 523 18.85 9.57 -0.92
C GLU A 523 18.50 9.78 -2.39
N TRP A 524 17.49 10.61 -2.68
CA TRP A 524 17.10 10.97 -4.04
C TRP A 524 18.28 11.54 -4.83
N HIS A 525 19.03 12.48 -4.24
CA HIS A 525 20.19 13.07 -4.88
C HIS A 525 21.27 12.01 -5.16
N GLN A 526 21.53 11.10 -4.21
CA GLN A 526 22.48 10.01 -4.39
C GLN A 526 22.05 9.04 -5.51
N LEU A 527 20.78 8.63 -5.51
CA LEU A 527 20.22 7.74 -6.54
C LEU A 527 20.32 8.38 -7.94
N LEU A 528 20.05 9.69 -8.04
CA LEU A 528 20.15 10.41 -9.29
C LEU A 528 21.61 10.56 -9.75
N ALA A 529 22.56 10.75 -8.83
CA ALA A 529 23.99 10.77 -9.13
C ALA A 529 24.52 9.41 -9.62
N ASP A 530 24.08 8.32 -9.00
CA ASP A 530 24.39 6.95 -9.44
C ASP A 530 23.83 6.68 -10.85
N ALA A 531 22.60 7.13 -11.12
CA ALA A 531 21.98 7.01 -12.43
C ALA A 531 22.71 7.87 -13.49
N ALA A 532 23.08 9.11 -13.16
CA ALA A 532 23.87 9.99 -14.03
C ALA A 532 25.21 9.36 -14.42
N SER A 533 25.87 8.73 -13.44
CA SER A 533 27.15 8.03 -13.64
C SER A 533 26.99 6.83 -14.57
N SER A 534 25.89 6.07 -14.41
CA SER A 534 25.55 4.93 -15.25
C SER A 534 25.29 5.35 -16.70
N LEU A 535 24.59 6.46 -16.92
CA LEU A 535 24.35 7.03 -18.25
C LEU A 535 25.62 7.61 -18.88
N SER A 536 26.46 8.27 -18.08
CA SER A 536 27.74 8.81 -18.55
C SER A 536 28.68 7.69 -19.01
N ALA A 537 28.67 6.54 -18.34
CA ALA A 537 29.47 5.37 -18.72
C ALA A 537 29.11 4.80 -20.11
N ILE A 538 27.87 5.02 -20.57
CA ILE A 538 27.42 4.63 -21.92
C ILE A 538 27.44 5.80 -22.93
N GLY A 539 28.09 6.91 -22.58
CA GLY A 539 28.31 8.05 -23.47
C GLY A 539 27.21 9.11 -23.48
N MET A 540 26.28 9.08 -22.52
CA MET A 540 25.23 10.09 -22.39
C MET A 540 25.60 11.10 -21.28
N PRO A 541 26.01 12.34 -21.62
CA PRO A 541 26.37 13.34 -20.62
C PRO A 541 25.15 13.71 -19.78
N ALA A 542 25.27 13.56 -18.45
CA ALA A 542 24.17 13.79 -17.51
C ALA A 542 24.66 14.65 -16.34
N ASP A 543 24.06 15.83 -16.17
CA ASP A 543 24.27 16.68 -15.00
C ASP A 543 23.14 16.45 -13.98
N VAL A 544 23.50 16.10 -12.75
CA VAL A 544 22.55 15.71 -11.69
C VAL A 544 21.59 16.86 -11.36
N GLN A 545 22.12 18.08 -11.24
CA GLN A 545 21.31 19.24 -10.88
C GLN A 545 20.33 19.61 -12.01
N ALA A 546 20.82 19.72 -13.25
CA ALA A 546 19.97 19.98 -14.40
C ALA A 546 18.88 18.91 -14.60
N MET A 547 19.18 17.64 -14.31
CA MET A 547 18.19 16.56 -14.37
C MET A 547 17.11 16.70 -13.30
N ASN A 548 17.50 16.97 -12.05
CA ASN A 548 16.56 17.18 -10.95
C ASN A 548 15.64 18.38 -11.23
N ASP A 549 16.21 19.49 -11.69
CA ASP A 549 15.47 20.71 -12.00
C ASP A 549 14.55 20.52 -13.22
N ALA A 550 14.98 19.75 -14.22
CA ALA A 550 14.12 19.38 -15.35
C ALA A 550 12.98 18.45 -14.92
N ALA A 551 13.25 17.45 -14.07
CA ALA A 551 12.23 16.54 -13.55
C ALA A 551 11.16 17.28 -12.74
N ARG A 552 11.55 18.24 -11.88
CA ARG A 552 10.62 19.09 -11.12
C ARG A 552 9.83 20.03 -12.02
N ARG A 553 10.49 20.73 -12.95
CA ARG A 553 9.82 21.65 -13.90
C ARG A 553 8.83 20.93 -14.81
N CYS A 554 9.14 19.71 -15.22
CA CYS A 554 8.22 18.87 -16.00
C CYS A 554 7.16 18.19 -15.14
N GLY A 555 7.15 18.40 -13.82
CA GLY A 555 6.22 17.76 -12.90
C GLY A 555 6.32 16.24 -12.92
N LEU A 556 7.50 15.64 -13.14
CA LEU A 556 7.69 14.18 -13.07
C LEU A 556 7.90 13.69 -11.65
N ILE A 557 8.40 14.58 -10.80
CA ILE A 557 8.61 14.36 -9.38
C ILE A 557 8.01 15.52 -8.61
N THR A 558 7.48 15.21 -7.44
CA THR A 558 6.99 16.19 -6.48
C THR A 558 7.53 15.85 -5.10
N SER A 559 7.31 16.77 -4.18
CA SER A 559 7.69 16.63 -2.78
C SER A 559 6.46 16.40 -1.90
N LEU A 560 6.57 15.51 -0.93
CA LEU A 560 5.61 15.34 0.16
C LEU A 560 6.26 15.66 1.51
N GLY A 561 5.43 15.94 2.52
CA GLY A 561 5.89 16.21 3.89
C GLY A 561 6.77 17.45 4.00
N TRP A 562 6.36 18.56 3.39
CA TRP A 562 7.15 19.81 3.36
C TRP A 562 8.59 19.58 2.82
N ASP A 563 8.71 19.07 1.59
CA ASP A 563 9.99 18.85 0.89
C ASP A 563 10.95 17.82 1.48
N GLN A 564 10.45 16.89 2.31
CA GLN A 564 11.30 15.82 2.87
C GLN A 564 11.38 14.59 1.98
N THR A 565 10.28 14.27 1.30
CA THR A 565 10.14 13.02 0.54
C THR A 565 9.89 13.33 -0.91
N VAL A 566 10.76 12.86 -1.79
CA VAL A 566 10.60 12.95 -3.25
C VAL A 566 9.80 11.75 -3.72
N VAL A 567 8.71 12.01 -4.44
CA VAL A 567 7.81 11.01 -5.00
C VAL A 567 7.57 11.27 -6.49
N PRO A 568 7.20 10.25 -7.28
CA PRO A 568 6.69 10.48 -8.63
C PRO A 568 5.41 11.32 -8.58
N LEU A 569 5.13 12.08 -9.63
CA LEU A 569 3.83 12.76 -9.79
C LEU A 569 2.66 11.79 -9.60
N HIS A 570 2.82 10.61 -10.18
CA HIS A 570 1.92 9.51 -10.00
C HIS A 570 2.70 8.22 -10.21
N ASP A 571 2.48 7.23 -9.36
CA ASP A 571 3.28 6.02 -9.35
C ASP A 571 3.33 5.25 -10.68
N SER A 572 2.30 5.37 -11.51
CA SER A 572 2.30 4.71 -12.81
C SER A 572 3.42 5.22 -13.72
N PHE A 573 3.88 6.47 -13.53
CA PHE A 573 5.06 6.97 -14.24
C PHE A 573 6.34 6.30 -13.72
N ALA A 574 6.45 6.02 -12.42
CA ALA A 574 7.57 5.25 -11.88
C ALA A 574 7.57 3.83 -12.47
N ASP A 575 6.40 3.17 -12.52
CA ASP A 575 6.25 1.84 -13.12
C ASP A 575 6.60 1.84 -14.62
N PHE A 576 6.15 2.84 -15.38
CA PHE A 576 6.47 3.02 -16.81
C PHE A 576 7.95 3.30 -17.05
N LEU A 577 8.55 4.26 -16.34
CA LEU A 577 9.95 4.65 -16.51
C LEU A 577 10.89 3.50 -16.13
N ALA A 578 10.59 2.77 -15.05
CA ALA A 578 11.35 1.58 -14.67
C ALA A 578 11.21 0.47 -15.74
N GLY A 579 9.99 0.22 -16.22
CA GLY A 579 9.74 -0.73 -17.31
C GLY A 579 10.50 -0.38 -18.59
N ALA A 580 10.53 0.89 -18.97
CA ALA A 580 11.30 1.38 -20.11
C ALA A 580 12.83 1.23 -19.91
N ALA A 581 13.32 1.45 -18.68
CA ALA A 581 14.73 1.23 -18.36
C ALA A 581 15.12 -0.25 -18.46
N HIS A 582 14.24 -1.17 -18.06
CA HIS A 582 14.46 -2.60 -18.25
C HIS A 582 14.42 -2.99 -19.73
N ALA A 583 13.43 -2.51 -20.48
CA ALA A 583 13.29 -2.82 -21.91
C ALA A 583 14.47 -2.31 -22.75
N SER A 584 15.05 -1.16 -22.39
CA SER A 584 16.23 -0.60 -23.06
C SER A 584 17.56 -1.16 -22.56
N GLY A 585 17.55 -1.99 -21.51
CA GLY A 585 18.77 -2.50 -20.86
C GLY A 585 19.52 -1.46 -20.02
N ALA A 586 18.96 -0.26 -19.81
CA ALA A 586 19.53 0.77 -18.94
C ALA A 586 19.53 0.35 -17.46
N ALA A 587 18.58 -0.50 -17.05
CA ALA A 587 18.55 -1.12 -15.73
C ALA A 587 18.36 -2.65 -15.86
N PRO A 588 19.13 -3.47 -15.13
CA PRO A 588 18.97 -4.92 -15.17
C PRO A 588 17.62 -5.34 -14.57
N LEU A 589 17.06 -6.43 -15.08
CA LEU A 589 15.89 -7.06 -14.46
C LEU A 589 16.23 -7.50 -13.02
N PRO A 590 15.28 -7.38 -12.07
CA PRO A 590 15.50 -7.84 -10.71
C PRO A 590 15.61 -9.36 -10.64
N ARG A 591 16.29 -9.86 -9.61
CA ARG A 591 16.42 -11.31 -9.38
C ARG A 591 15.09 -11.97 -9.04
N ARG A 592 14.19 -11.23 -8.37
CA ARG A 592 12.83 -11.63 -8.02
C ARG A 592 11.87 -10.47 -8.20
N LEU A 593 10.64 -10.77 -8.62
CA LEU A 593 9.53 -9.82 -8.59
C LEU A 593 8.73 -10.01 -7.31
N ALA A 594 8.24 -8.91 -6.75
CA ALA A 594 7.33 -8.86 -5.62
C ALA A 594 5.91 -8.49 -6.08
N THR A 595 4.92 -8.75 -5.22
CA THR A 595 3.56 -8.24 -5.42
C THR A 595 3.59 -6.72 -5.60
N GLY A 596 2.96 -6.19 -6.66
CA GLY A 596 3.01 -4.77 -7.00
C GLY A 596 3.95 -4.42 -8.16
N ASP A 597 4.76 -5.37 -8.63
CA ASP A 597 5.65 -5.21 -9.80
C ASP A 597 4.97 -5.46 -11.15
N ASP A 598 3.70 -5.83 -11.13
CA ASP A 598 2.95 -6.27 -12.31
C ASP A 598 2.97 -5.21 -13.41
N GLN A 599 2.83 -3.92 -13.07
CA GLN A 599 2.81 -2.85 -14.08
C GLN A 599 4.18 -2.59 -14.70
N ARG A 600 5.27 -2.55 -13.91
CA ARG A 600 6.61 -2.30 -14.49
C ARG A 600 7.03 -3.38 -15.47
N ILE A 601 6.68 -4.64 -15.18
CA ILE A 601 7.06 -5.76 -16.06
C ILE A 601 6.16 -5.83 -17.30
N LEU A 602 4.88 -5.45 -17.18
CA LEU A 602 4.01 -5.29 -18.34
C LEU A 602 4.48 -4.16 -19.27
N PHE A 603 4.91 -3.01 -18.74
CA PHE A 603 5.52 -1.95 -19.56
C PHE A 603 6.82 -2.41 -20.21
N CYS A 604 7.66 -3.16 -19.49
CA CYS A 604 8.87 -3.75 -20.06
C CYS A 604 8.54 -4.64 -21.27
N ALA A 605 7.55 -5.54 -21.13
CA ALA A 605 7.11 -6.41 -22.21
C ALA A 605 6.43 -5.65 -23.37
N GLU A 606 5.62 -4.63 -23.08
CA GLU A 606 4.97 -3.81 -24.11
C GLU A 606 5.99 -3.01 -24.95
N ILE A 607 7.06 -2.52 -24.33
CA ILE A 607 8.11 -1.72 -25.00
C ILE A 607 9.13 -2.61 -25.72
N GLY A 608 9.63 -3.65 -25.05
CA GLY A 608 10.74 -4.48 -25.52
C GLY A 608 10.35 -5.85 -26.07
N GLY A 609 9.09 -6.27 -25.90
CA GLY A 609 8.64 -7.64 -26.10
C GLY A 609 8.88 -8.53 -24.87
N ALA A 610 8.12 -9.63 -24.76
CA ALA A 610 8.31 -10.62 -23.69
C ALA A 610 9.39 -11.66 -24.08
N ASP A 611 10.65 -11.38 -23.73
CA ASP A 611 11.77 -12.30 -23.98
C ASP A 611 11.79 -13.51 -23.02
N ASN A 612 12.79 -14.40 -23.16
CA ASN A 612 12.95 -15.57 -22.30
C ASN A 612 13.11 -15.21 -20.81
N ALA A 613 13.87 -14.16 -20.50
CA ALA A 613 14.17 -13.78 -19.13
C ALA A 613 12.93 -13.17 -18.45
N VAL A 614 12.25 -12.24 -19.12
CA VAL A 614 11.02 -11.59 -18.64
C VAL A 614 9.90 -12.61 -18.49
N ALA A 615 9.70 -13.50 -19.47
CA ALA A 615 8.65 -14.53 -19.42
C ALA A 615 8.89 -15.51 -18.27
N ALA A 616 10.13 -16.00 -18.08
CA ALA A 616 10.46 -16.93 -17.02
C ALA A 616 10.34 -16.29 -15.62
N LEU A 617 10.83 -15.05 -15.48
CA LEU A 617 10.75 -14.31 -14.23
C LEU A 617 9.29 -14.04 -13.83
N THR A 618 8.47 -13.61 -14.79
CA THR A 618 7.04 -13.34 -14.56
C THR A 618 6.26 -14.62 -14.27
N ALA A 619 6.50 -15.71 -15.01
CA ALA A 619 5.81 -16.97 -14.73
C ALA A 619 6.10 -17.52 -13.34
N ARG A 620 7.34 -17.34 -12.84
CA ARG A 620 7.75 -17.80 -11.51
C ARG A 620 7.16 -16.92 -10.39
N ASP A 621 7.31 -15.61 -10.51
CA ASP A 621 7.05 -14.70 -9.39
C ASP A 621 5.70 -13.98 -9.47
N LEU A 622 5.13 -13.78 -10.67
CA LEU A 622 3.85 -13.11 -10.91
C LEU A 622 3.00 -13.91 -11.94
N PRO A 623 2.67 -15.19 -11.66
CA PRO A 623 2.09 -16.10 -12.64
C PRO A 623 0.77 -15.59 -13.24
N PHE A 624 -0.07 -14.89 -12.47
CA PHE A 624 -1.32 -14.33 -12.98
C PHE A 624 -1.11 -13.23 -14.03
N THR A 625 0.01 -12.50 -13.94
CA THR A 625 0.38 -11.42 -14.86
C THR A 625 0.83 -11.94 -16.23
N THR A 626 1.19 -13.23 -16.32
CA THR A 626 1.54 -13.86 -17.60
C THR A 626 0.42 -13.82 -18.63
N VAL A 627 -0.84 -13.80 -18.18
CA VAL A 627 -2.02 -13.76 -19.07
C VAL A 627 -2.05 -12.46 -19.86
N ALA A 628 -1.84 -11.32 -19.20
CA ALA A 628 -1.78 -10.02 -19.87
C ALA A 628 -0.48 -9.89 -20.69
N MET A 629 0.63 -10.41 -20.17
CA MET A 629 1.94 -10.34 -20.84
C MET A 629 2.00 -11.15 -22.13
N ALA A 630 1.23 -12.24 -22.25
CA ALA A 630 1.24 -13.12 -23.42
C ALA A 630 0.94 -12.40 -24.74
N ALA A 631 0.22 -11.27 -24.71
CA ALA A 631 -0.06 -10.46 -25.89
C ALA A 631 1.21 -9.81 -26.50
N TYR A 632 2.28 -9.66 -25.70
CA TYR A 632 3.55 -9.06 -26.10
C TYR A 632 4.64 -10.10 -26.39
N ASP A 633 4.28 -11.39 -26.36
CA ASP A 633 5.20 -12.46 -26.72
C ASP A 633 5.13 -12.76 -28.22
N HIS A 634 5.99 -12.07 -28.96
CA HIS A 634 6.13 -12.21 -30.41
C HIS A 634 7.30 -13.11 -30.82
N ARG A 635 7.89 -13.87 -29.87
CA ARG A 635 8.99 -14.79 -30.18
C ARG A 635 8.52 -15.88 -31.15
N SER A 636 9.38 -16.27 -32.09
CA SER A 636 9.08 -17.41 -32.96
C SER A 636 9.15 -18.73 -32.21
N LEU A 637 8.24 -19.65 -32.54
CA LEU A 637 8.24 -21.02 -32.03
C LEU A 637 9.28 -21.86 -32.81
N ASP A 638 10.51 -21.87 -32.32
CA ASP A 638 11.66 -22.63 -32.82
C ASP A 638 11.71 -24.07 -32.26
N GLU A 639 12.80 -24.79 -32.51
CA GLU A 639 13.01 -26.17 -32.05
C GLU A 639 12.99 -26.31 -30.52
N GLN A 640 13.37 -25.27 -29.77
CA GLN A 640 13.40 -25.27 -28.30
C GLN A 640 12.05 -24.88 -27.69
N ALA A 641 11.11 -24.37 -28.48
CA ALA A 641 9.81 -23.92 -28.00
C ALA A 641 9.07 -24.93 -27.12
N PRO A 642 9.01 -26.26 -27.43
CA PRO A 642 8.35 -27.24 -26.56
C PRO A 642 8.93 -27.26 -25.13
N GLU A 643 10.26 -27.19 -25.00
CA GLU A 643 10.95 -27.17 -23.69
C GLU A 643 10.69 -25.86 -22.94
N ILE A 644 10.75 -24.73 -23.63
CA ILE A 644 10.45 -23.41 -23.04
C ILE A 644 9.01 -23.36 -22.54
N VAL A 645 8.04 -23.83 -23.33
CA VAL A 645 6.62 -23.88 -22.94
C VAL A 645 6.43 -24.78 -21.73
N ALA A 646 7.07 -25.96 -21.71
CA ALA A 646 7.04 -26.88 -20.57
C ALA A 646 7.60 -26.23 -19.29
N SER A 647 8.74 -25.53 -19.40
CA SER A 647 9.34 -24.81 -18.28
C SER A 647 8.40 -23.71 -17.75
N LEU A 648 7.79 -22.91 -18.62
CA LEU A 648 6.83 -21.87 -18.22
C LEU A 648 5.60 -22.48 -17.56
N LEU A 649 5.06 -23.56 -18.11
CA LEU A 649 3.91 -24.28 -17.54
C LEU A 649 4.20 -24.86 -16.16
N SER A 650 5.43 -25.30 -15.89
CA SER A 650 5.82 -25.80 -14.57
C SER A 650 5.72 -24.74 -13.47
N CYS A 651 5.78 -23.45 -13.84
CA CYS A 651 5.56 -22.33 -12.93
C CYS A 651 4.07 -21.95 -12.79
N LEU A 652 3.20 -22.38 -13.71
CA LEU A 652 1.78 -22.02 -13.74
C LEU A 652 0.87 -23.11 -13.19
N ILE A 653 1.28 -24.38 -13.26
CA ILE A 653 0.48 -25.55 -12.88
C ILE A 653 1.12 -26.26 -11.67
N PRO A 654 0.37 -26.62 -10.61
CA PRO A 654 0.89 -27.35 -9.44
C PRO A 654 1.55 -28.71 -9.72
N LYS A 655 1.10 -29.40 -10.78
CA LYS A 655 1.53 -30.75 -11.11
C LYS A 655 2.98 -30.72 -11.63
N LYS A 656 3.85 -31.59 -11.09
CA LYS A 656 5.23 -31.75 -11.58
C LYS A 656 5.26 -32.51 -12.92
N ASP A 657 6.34 -32.34 -13.66
CA ASP A 657 6.62 -33.02 -14.94
C ASP A 657 5.63 -32.70 -16.06
N GLN A 658 5.63 -31.43 -16.48
CA GLN A 658 4.89 -30.98 -17.65
C GLN A 658 5.69 -31.30 -18.92
N THR A 659 5.24 -32.25 -19.74
CA THR A 659 5.77 -32.39 -21.10
C THR A 659 4.80 -31.79 -22.11
N VAL A 660 5.33 -31.10 -23.11
CA VAL A 660 4.56 -30.38 -24.11
C VAL A 660 4.98 -30.86 -25.49
N VAL A 661 4.00 -31.17 -26.32
CA VAL A 661 4.24 -31.44 -27.73
C VAL A 661 3.59 -30.39 -28.59
N LEU A 662 4.32 -29.93 -29.62
CA LEU A 662 3.87 -28.93 -30.57
C LEU A 662 3.81 -29.53 -31.98
N SER A 663 2.86 -29.06 -32.79
CA SER A 663 2.77 -29.43 -34.20
C SER A 663 2.31 -28.25 -35.04
N ARG A 664 2.93 -28.05 -36.20
CA ARG A 664 2.48 -27.06 -37.18
C ARG A 664 1.37 -27.63 -38.05
N LEU A 665 0.23 -26.94 -38.06
CA LEU A 665 -0.91 -27.27 -38.90
C LEU A 665 -0.68 -26.83 -40.35
N LYS A 666 -1.47 -27.37 -41.29
CA LYS A 666 -1.33 -27.07 -42.72
C LYS A 666 -1.59 -25.59 -43.05
N ASP A 667 -2.40 -24.93 -42.24
CA ASP A 667 -2.74 -23.51 -42.30
C ASP A 667 -1.79 -22.63 -41.45
N ARG A 668 -0.62 -23.18 -41.07
CA ARG A 668 0.44 -22.52 -40.29
C ARG A 668 0.12 -22.22 -38.82
N ARG A 669 -1.10 -22.51 -38.36
CA ARG A 669 -1.44 -22.48 -36.94
C ARG A 669 -0.65 -23.54 -36.16
N VAL A 670 -0.50 -23.34 -34.86
CA VAL A 670 0.20 -24.30 -33.99
C VAL A 670 -0.81 -25.02 -33.11
N LEU A 671 -0.73 -26.35 -33.11
CA LEU A 671 -1.44 -27.22 -32.19
C LEU A 671 -0.49 -27.56 -31.03
N ALA A 672 -0.89 -27.23 -29.80
CA ALA A 672 -0.14 -27.55 -28.60
C ALA A 672 -0.93 -28.49 -27.70
N LEU A 673 -0.25 -29.50 -27.16
CA LEU A 673 -0.85 -30.48 -26.25
C LEU A 673 0.04 -30.69 -25.03
N ARG A 674 -0.58 -30.88 -23.86
CA ARG A 674 0.12 -31.40 -22.69
C ARG A 674 0.17 -32.92 -22.79
N TYR A 675 1.37 -33.47 -22.88
CA TYR A 675 1.62 -34.90 -22.97
C TYR A 675 2.17 -35.44 -21.65
N HIS A 676 2.05 -36.75 -21.42
CA HIS A 676 2.69 -37.46 -20.31
C HIS A 676 3.80 -38.38 -20.83
N GLY A 677 4.61 -37.84 -21.75
CA GLY A 677 5.71 -38.55 -22.39
C GLY A 677 7.03 -38.41 -21.67
N GLN A 678 8.09 -38.91 -22.30
CA GLN A 678 9.45 -38.79 -21.78
C GLN A 678 10.11 -37.43 -22.08
N ALA A 679 9.69 -36.73 -23.14
CA ALA A 679 10.28 -35.45 -23.54
C ALA A 679 9.25 -34.51 -24.19
N SER A 680 9.52 -33.21 -24.12
CA SER A 680 8.81 -32.17 -24.87
C SER A 680 9.42 -32.05 -26.26
N ASP A 681 8.61 -32.11 -27.32
CA ASP A 681 9.15 -32.16 -28.69
C ASP A 681 8.15 -31.63 -29.74
N TRP A 682 8.67 -31.34 -30.93
CA TRP A 682 7.87 -31.17 -32.14
C TRP A 682 7.48 -32.53 -32.72
N ILE A 683 6.19 -32.72 -32.97
CA ILE A 683 5.65 -33.94 -33.57
C ILE A 683 4.98 -33.63 -34.90
N ASP A 684 4.86 -34.66 -35.75
CA ASP A 684 4.15 -34.51 -37.01
C ASP A 684 2.65 -34.27 -36.80
N ASN A 685 2.01 -33.64 -37.80
CA ASN A 685 0.61 -33.25 -37.77
C ASN A 685 -0.34 -34.45 -37.56
N ALA A 686 -0.04 -35.60 -38.18
CA ALA A 686 -0.88 -36.79 -38.04
C ALA A 686 -0.80 -37.41 -36.64
N ALA A 687 0.37 -37.38 -36.00
CA ALA A 687 0.56 -37.77 -34.61
C ALA A 687 -0.17 -36.81 -33.66
N ALA A 688 -0.04 -35.50 -33.88
CA ALA A 688 -0.68 -34.49 -33.05
C ALA A 688 -2.22 -34.55 -33.11
N LEU A 689 -2.79 -34.75 -34.30
CA LEU A 689 -4.24 -34.92 -34.48
C LEU A 689 -4.76 -36.23 -33.86
N ARG A 690 -3.97 -37.30 -33.84
CA ARG A 690 -4.34 -38.53 -33.12
C ARG A 690 -4.33 -38.31 -31.61
N LEU A 691 -3.32 -37.61 -31.08
CA LEU A 691 -3.24 -37.30 -29.66
C LEU A 691 -4.36 -36.37 -29.21
N SER A 692 -4.73 -35.36 -30.01
CA SER A 692 -5.78 -34.39 -29.65
C SER A 692 -7.18 -35.00 -29.53
N GLN A 693 -7.41 -36.21 -30.06
CA GLN A 693 -8.66 -36.95 -29.86
C GLN A 693 -8.80 -37.49 -28.43
N THR A 694 -7.68 -37.65 -27.72
CA THR A 694 -7.64 -38.28 -26.39
C THR A 694 -7.20 -37.31 -25.29
N ILE A 695 -6.51 -36.24 -25.68
CA ILE A 695 -5.90 -35.27 -24.76
C ILE A 695 -6.40 -33.87 -25.15
N PRO A 696 -6.73 -33.01 -24.15
CA PRO A 696 -7.05 -31.62 -24.42
C PRO A 696 -5.93 -30.92 -25.21
N ALA A 697 -6.30 -30.27 -26.31
CA ALA A 697 -5.38 -29.54 -27.17
C ALA A 697 -5.82 -28.09 -27.32
N VAL A 698 -4.87 -27.20 -27.61
CA VAL A 698 -5.13 -25.80 -27.95
C VAL A 698 -4.57 -25.49 -29.34
N VAL A 699 -5.31 -24.72 -30.12
CA VAL A 699 -4.87 -24.20 -31.42
C VAL A 699 -4.59 -22.72 -31.28
N LEU A 700 -3.43 -22.28 -31.74
CA LEU A 700 -2.99 -20.89 -31.71
C LEU A 700 -2.67 -20.38 -33.12
N ASP A 701 -2.88 -19.09 -33.34
CA ASP A 701 -2.57 -18.44 -34.61
C ASP A 701 -1.06 -18.32 -34.86
N GLU A 702 -0.71 -18.18 -36.14
CA GLU A 702 0.67 -17.92 -36.56
C GLU A 702 1.15 -16.58 -35.95
N GLY A 703 2.25 -16.61 -35.19
CA GLY A 703 2.81 -15.43 -34.51
C GLY A 703 2.66 -15.41 -32.98
N CYS A 704 2.01 -16.41 -32.38
CA CYS A 704 2.01 -16.59 -30.93
C CYS A 704 3.35 -17.14 -30.42
N GLY A 705 3.94 -16.50 -29.40
CA GLY A 705 5.16 -16.99 -28.75
C GLY A 705 4.93 -18.05 -27.64
N PRO A 706 6.02 -18.60 -27.06
CA PRO A 706 5.97 -19.67 -26.05
C PRO A 706 5.10 -19.37 -24.82
N LEU A 707 5.07 -18.14 -24.34
CA LEU A 707 4.25 -17.71 -23.20
C LEU A 707 2.76 -17.73 -23.54
N ALA A 708 2.39 -17.34 -24.77
CA ALA A 708 1.01 -17.43 -25.24
C ALA A 708 0.55 -18.89 -25.31
N VAL A 709 1.42 -19.81 -25.75
CA VAL A 709 1.14 -21.25 -25.72
C VAL A 709 0.96 -21.76 -24.29
N ALA A 710 1.87 -21.42 -23.39
CA ALA A 710 1.81 -21.83 -21.98
C ALA A 710 0.54 -21.33 -21.28
N THR A 711 0.19 -20.05 -21.45
CA THR A 711 -1.02 -19.47 -20.85
C THR A 711 -2.31 -20.07 -21.41
N ARG A 712 -2.35 -20.42 -22.70
CA ARG A 712 -3.51 -21.13 -23.29
C ARG A 712 -3.66 -22.56 -22.77
N LEU A 713 -2.56 -23.30 -22.64
CA LEU A 713 -2.56 -24.63 -22.02
C LEU A 713 -2.95 -24.55 -20.53
N TRP A 714 -2.48 -23.53 -19.81
CA TRP A 714 -2.88 -23.27 -18.43
C TRP A 714 -4.37 -22.96 -18.31
N ARG A 715 -4.92 -22.07 -19.16
CA ARG A 715 -6.36 -21.79 -19.26
C ARG A 715 -7.18 -23.06 -19.42
N GLN A 716 -6.76 -23.96 -20.32
CA GLN A 716 -7.44 -25.22 -20.55
C GLN A 716 -7.41 -26.14 -19.31
N CYS A 717 -6.30 -26.16 -18.57
CA CYS A 717 -6.21 -26.88 -17.31
C CYS A 717 -7.16 -26.31 -16.26
N LEU A 718 -7.19 -24.98 -16.11
CA LEU A 718 -8.11 -24.32 -15.19
C LEU A 718 -9.56 -24.63 -15.54
N LEU A 719 -9.94 -24.57 -16.82
CA LEU A 719 -11.29 -24.92 -17.27
C LEU A 719 -11.66 -26.38 -16.98
N ALA A 720 -10.70 -27.30 -17.08
CA ALA A 720 -10.91 -28.71 -16.76
C ALA A 720 -11.12 -28.94 -15.26
N GLU A 721 -10.29 -28.33 -14.41
CA GLU A 721 -10.38 -28.46 -12.94
C GLU A 721 -11.60 -27.70 -12.37
N LEU A 722 -12.02 -26.61 -13.02
CA LEU A 722 -13.21 -25.81 -12.66
C LEU A 722 -14.50 -26.29 -13.36
N ARG A 723 -14.47 -27.45 -14.03
CA ARG A 723 -15.66 -28.01 -14.69
C ARG A 723 -16.59 -28.61 -13.64
N GLN A 724 -17.81 -28.10 -13.57
CA GLN A 724 -18.82 -28.65 -12.66
C GLN A 724 -19.49 -29.89 -13.26
N PRO A 725 -19.57 -31.02 -12.54
CA PRO A 725 -20.55 -32.05 -12.86
C PRO A 725 -21.96 -31.52 -12.58
N ALA A 726 -22.94 -31.86 -13.43
CA ALA A 726 -24.34 -31.48 -13.20
C ALA A 726 -24.88 -32.21 -11.97
N THR A 727 -24.82 -31.56 -10.81
CA THR A 727 -25.41 -32.05 -9.56
C THR A 727 -26.53 -31.11 -9.14
N VAL A 728 -27.75 -31.65 -9.06
CA VAL A 728 -28.91 -30.94 -8.55
C VAL A 728 -28.80 -30.88 -7.02
N SER A 729 -28.77 -29.68 -6.45
CA SER A 729 -28.84 -29.49 -5.00
C SER A 729 -30.26 -29.67 -4.47
N PRO A 730 -30.44 -30.21 -3.26
CA PRO A 730 -31.72 -30.15 -2.59
C PRO A 730 -32.05 -28.69 -2.24
N LYS A 731 -33.17 -28.16 -2.78
CA LYS A 731 -33.64 -26.79 -2.56
C LYS A 731 -34.13 -26.50 -1.13
N ARG A 732 -34.24 -27.54 -0.29
CA ARG A 732 -34.77 -27.44 1.08
C ARG A 732 -33.96 -28.31 2.03
N PRO A 733 -33.87 -27.94 3.32
CA PRO A 733 -33.28 -28.78 4.35
C PRO A 733 -33.86 -30.19 4.31
N SER A 734 -33.01 -31.18 4.59
CA SER A 734 -33.46 -32.56 4.73
C SER A 734 -34.41 -32.71 5.94
N THR A 735 -35.33 -33.67 5.90
CA THR A 735 -36.31 -33.86 6.96
C THR A 735 -35.61 -34.06 8.32
N GLY A 736 -35.83 -33.15 9.27
CA GLY A 736 -35.20 -33.17 10.60
C GLY A 736 -33.95 -32.30 10.77
N GLN A 737 -33.49 -31.61 9.72
CA GLN A 737 -32.38 -30.66 9.77
C GLN A 737 -32.92 -29.23 9.95
N THR A 738 -32.35 -28.46 10.89
CA THR A 738 -32.72 -27.03 11.04
C THR A 738 -32.20 -26.20 9.86
N THR A 739 -32.77 -25.02 9.65
CA THR A 739 -32.33 -24.13 8.56
C THR A 739 -30.91 -23.61 8.79
N ALA A 740 -30.56 -23.31 10.05
CA ALA A 740 -29.21 -22.98 10.45
C ALA A 740 -28.20 -24.12 10.20
N ASP A 741 -28.57 -25.37 10.54
CA ASP A 741 -27.69 -26.53 10.31
C ASP A 741 -27.46 -26.77 8.81
N ALA A 742 -28.49 -26.59 7.98
CA ALA A 742 -28.38 -26.73 6.53
C ALA A 742 -27.41 -25.69 5.93
N LEU A 743 -27.55 -24.42 6.33
CA LEU A 743 -26.67 -23.34 5.87
C LEU A 743 -25.24 -23.46 6.42
N SER A 744 -25.06 -23.89 7.68
CA SER A 744 -23.73 -24.12 8.26
C SER A 744 -23.00 -25.24 7.53
N ALA A 745 -23.68 -26.38 7.35
CA ALA A 745 -23.12 -27.52 6.63
C ALA A 745 -22.81 -27.19 5.16
N HIS A 746 -23.63 -26.35 4.52
CA HIS A 746 -23.34 -25.84 3.18
C HIS A 746 -22.07 -25.00 3.18
N THR A 747 -21.98 -23.99 4.04
CA THR A 747 -20.82 -23.07 4.14
C THR A 747 -19.53 -23.83 4.43
N GLU A 748 -19.52 -24.75 5.39
CA GLU A 748 -18.35 -25.55 5.75
C GLU A 748 -17.88 -26.45 4.59
N LYS A 749 -18.82 -27.09 3.88
CA LYS A 749 -18.52 -27.89 2.69
C LYS A 749 -17.96 -27.01 1.56
N THR A 750 -18.52 -25.82 1.37
CA THR A 750 -18.02 -24.83 0.39
C THR A 750 -16.60 -24.41 0.75
N ALA A 751 -16.32 -24.07 2.01
CA ALA A 751 -14.99 -23.70 2.49
C ALA A 751 -13.96 -24.83 2.30
N LEU A 752 -14.34 -26.08 2.54
CA LEU A 752 -13.49 -27.24 2.29
C LEU A 752 -13.20 -27.40 0.79
N LYS A 753 -14.22 -27.24 -0.06
CA LYS A 753 -14.08 -27.33 -1.51
C LYS A 753 -13.23 -26.21 -2.09
N ILE A 754 -13.36 -24.99 -1.59
CA ILE A 754 -12.49 -23.87 -1.97
C ILE A 754 -11.03 -24.21 -1.67
N ARG A 755 -10.72 -24.69 -0.45
CA ARG A 755 -9.35 -25.09 -0.09
C ARG A 755 -8.79 -26.19 -0.99
N GLN A 756 -9.61 -27.19 -1.34
CA GLN A 756 -9.24 -28.24 -2.29
C GLN A 756 -8.95 -27.67 -3.69
N LEU A 757 -9.83 -26.80 -4.20
CA LEU A 757 -9.66 -26.18 -5.51
C LEU A 757 -8.41 -25.29 -5.56
N ILE A 758 -8.15 -24.48 -4.53
CA ILE A 758 -6.93 -23.66 -4.44
C ILE A 758 -5.69 -24.54 -4.61
N GLY A 759 -5.61 -25.67 -3.92
CA GLY A 759 -4.49 -26.61 -4.05
C GLY A 759 -4.33 -27.22 -5.46
N LEU A 760 -5.41 -27.28 -6.24
CA LEU A 760 -5.40 -27.81 -7.62
C LEU A 760 -5.08 -26.75 -8.68
N VAL A 761 -5.45 -25.49 -8.44
CA VAL A 761 -5.42 -24.43 -9.47
C VAL A 761 -4.42 -23.31 -9.19
N ALA A 762 -4.02 -23.08 -7.93
CA ALA A 762 -3.10 -22.00 -7.59
C ALA A 762 -1.70 -22.32 -8.12
N PRO A 763 -1.03 -21.40 -8.83
CA PRO A 763 0.36 -21.59 -9.22
C PRO A 763 1.26 -21.91 -8.00
N PRO A 764 2.31 -22.73 -8.17
CA PRO A 764 3.23 -23.09 -7.08
C PRO A 764 3.73 -21.88 -6.28
N GLY A 765 3.51 -21.86 -4.97
CA GLY A 765 3.92 -20.76 -4.09
C GLY A 765 2.96 -19.55 -4.05
N HIS A 766 1.84 -19.58 -4.78
CA HIS A 766 0.89 -18.46 -4.89
C HIS A 766 -0.52 -18.77 -4.35
N ALA A 767 -0.66 -19.81 -3.53
CA ALA A 767 -1.93 -20.19 -2.90
C ALA A 767 -2.47 -19.10 -1.96
N ASP A 768 -1.59 -18.43 -1.22
CA ASP A 768 -1.99 -17.36 -0.28
C ASP A 768 -2.56 -16.17 -1.03
N ARG A 769 -1.99 -15.79 -2.18
CA ARG A 769 -2.49 -14.71 -3.04
C ARG A 769 -3.89 -15.02 -3.58
N LEU A 770 -4.13 -16.25 -4.02
CA LEU A 770 -5.46 -16.67 -4.47
C LEU A 770 -6.46 -16.73 -3.31
N THR A 771 -6.03 -17.20 -2.14
CA THR A 771 -6.85 -17.25 -0.92
C THR A 771 -7.27 -15.85 -0.48
N ALA A 772 -6.33 -14.90 -0.46
CA ALA A 772 -6.59 -13.52 -0.12
C ALA A 772 -7.60 -12.88 -1.09
N GLN A 773 -7.50 -13.17 -2.40
CA GLN A 773 -8.46 -12.67 -3.38
C GLN A 773 -9.87 -13.27 -3.23
N ILE A 774 -9.99 -14.54 -2.79
CA ILE A 774 -11.28 -15.20 -2.54
C ILE A 774 -11.98 -14.61 -1.31
N GLY A 775 -11.20 -14.08 -0.36
CA GLY A 775 -11.70 -13.54 0.90
C GLY A 775 -12.12 -14.62 1.91
N PRO A 776 -12.83 -14.22 2.98
CA PRO A 776 -13.18 -15.12 4.09
C PRO A 776 -14.04 -16.30 3.63
N LEU A 777 -13.78 -17.49 4.18
CA LEU A 777 -14.46 -18.73 3.76
C LEU A 777 -15.72 -19.06 4.57
N GLY A 778 -15.88 -18.46 5.74
CA GLY A 778 -17.04 -18.65 6.63
C GLY A 778 -18.15 -17.63 6.38
N LEU A 779 -19.23 -17.76 7.16
CA LEU A 779 -20.46 -16.98 7.02
C LEU A 779 -21.04 -16.64 8.39
N ARG A 780 -21.29 -15.34 8.64
CA ARG A 780 -22.15 -14.87 9.73
C ARG A 780 -23.52 -14.58 9.14
N ALA A 781 -24.57 -15.27 9.60
CA ALA A 781 -25.91 -15.06 9.09
C ALA A 781 -26.98 -15.07 10.19
N ALA A 782 -28.02 -14.26 10.00
CA ALA A 782 -29.27 -14.27 10.74
C ALA A 782 -30.39 -14.73 9.78
N ILE A 783 -31.09 -15.80 10.17
CA ILE A 783 -32.20 -16.38 9.41
C ILE A 783 -33.49 -15.88 10.07
N SER A 784 -34.27 -15.10 9.33
CA SER A 784 -35.53 -14.56 9.80
C SER A 784 -36.68 -15.56 9.55
N PRO A 785 -37.84 -15.40 10.21
CA PRO A 785 -39.00 -16.26 9.99
C PRO A 785 -39.46 -16.27 8.52
N PRO A 786 -40.07 -17.36 8.02
CA PRO A 786 -40.53 -17.45 6.64
C PRO A 786 -41.53 -16.34 6.30
N GLU A 787 -41.29 -15.64 5.19
CA GLU A 787 -42.19 -14.64 4.64
C GLU A 787 -42.97 -15.21 3.45
N GLN A 788 -44.17 -14.66 3.21
CA GLN A 788 -45.07 -15.12 2.16
C GLN A 788 -45.39 -13.95 1.24
N ASP A 789 -44.98 -14.05 -0.02
CA ASP A 789 -45.20 -13.03 -1.05
C ASP A 789 -45.93 -13.60 -2.28
N ALA A 790 -46.01 -12.79 -3.35
CA ALA A 790 -46.66 -13.19 -4.60
C ALA A 790 -45.92 -14.32 -5.35
N LEU A 791 -44.67 -14.62 -5.00
CA LEU A 791 -43.82 -15.62 -5.65
C LEU A 791 -43.68 -16.91 -4.82
N GLY A 792 -44.05 -16.89 -3.54
CA GLY A 792 -44.16 -18.08 -2.70
C GLY A 792 -43.78 -17.80 -1.24
N THR A 793 -43.49 -18.88 -0.51
CA THR A 793 -42.87 -18.79 0.82
C THR A 793 -41.36 -18.84 0.66
N HIS A 794 -40.65 -17.84 1.19
CA HIS A 794 -39.20 -17.76 1.20
C HIS A 794 -38.69 -17.42 2.60
N ILE A 795 -37.45 -17.78 2.90
CA ILE A 795 -36.86 -17.56 4.23
C ILE A 795 -35.79 -16.48 4.09
N PRO A 796 -36.03 -15.24 4.55
CA PRO A 796 -35.04 -14.18 4.46
C PRO A 796 -33.80 -14.49 5.30
N VAL A 797 -32.63 -14.13 4.77
CA VAL A 797 -31.34 -14.30 5.41
C VAL A 797 -30.53 -13.03 5.25
N SER A 798 -30.17 -12.41 6.37
CA SER A 798 -29.16 -11.35 6.42
C SER A 798 -27.79 -11.97 6.73
N TYR A 799 -26.77 -11.72 5.89
CA TYR A 799 -25.47 -12.38 6.03
C TYR A 799 -24.28 -11.51 5.66
N ARG A 800 -23.10 -11.91 6.15
CA ARG A 800 -21.79 -11.39 5.75
C ARG A 800 -20.74 -12.50 5.77
N TYR A 801 -19.74 -12.43 4.88
CA TYR A 801 -18.62 -13.35 4.93
C TYR A 801 -17.73 -13.08 6.15
N SER A 802 -17.19 -14.14 6.76
CA SER A 802 -16.33 -14.03 7.94
C SER A 802 -15.34 -15.18 8.05
N ASP A 803 -14.32 -15.07 8.91
CA ASP A 803 -13.30 -16.11 9.08
C ASP A 803 -13.84 -17.39 9.74
N HIS A 804 -15.02 -17.30 10.37
CA HIS A 804 -15.73 -18.41 11.00
C HIS A 804 -17.19 -18.44 10.55
N THR A 805 -17.84 -19.59 10.73
CA THR A 805 -19.26 -19.77 10.47
C THR A 805 -20.03 -19.55 11.77
N ALA A 806 -21.00 -18.62 11.77
CA ALA A 806 -21.89 -18.37 12.90
C ALA A 806 -23.27 -18.00 12.37
N ILE A 807 -24.21 -18.93 12.45
CA ILE A 807 -25.56 -18.78 11.90
C ILE A 807 -26.56 -18.84 13.05
N ARG A 808 -27.49 -17.88 13.10
CA ARG A 808 -28.52 -17.77 14.13
C ARG A 808 -29.90 -17.74 13.47
N GLU A 809 -30.86 -18.41 14.09
CA GLU A 809 -32.28 -18.28 13.73
C GLU A 809 -32.92 -17.23 14.66
N GLU A 810 -33.56 -16.21 14.08
CA GLU A 810 -34.27 -15.20 14.85
C GLU A 810 -35.61 -15.75 15.35
N SER A 811 -35.91 -15.53 16.62
CA SER A 811 -37.23 -15.84 17.18
C SER A 811 -38.22 -14.72 16.83
N ALA A 812 -39.45 -15.09 16.45
CA ALA A 812 -40.51 -14.14 16.12
C ALA A 812 -40.69 -13.10 17.25
N GLY A 813 -40.41 -11.83 16.95
CA GLY A 813 -40.55 -10.71 17.88
C GLY A 813 -39.25 -10.01 18.32
N ALA A 814 -38.07 -10.48 17.90
CA ALA A 814 -36.82 -9.73 18.08
C ALA A 814 -36.69 -8.68 16.96
N THR A 815 -36.83 -7.40 17.30
CA THR A 815 -36.46 -6.30 16.41
C THR A 815 -34.96 -6.32 16.14
N ILE A 816 -34.60 -6.28 14.86
CA ILE A 816 -33.24 -6.15 14.33
C ILE A 816 -32.45 -5.16 15.19
N ASP A 817 -31.33 -5.61 15.74
CA ASP A 817 -30.28 -4.75 16.27
C ASP A 817 -29.71 -3.97 15.07
N ARG A 818 -30.39 -2.88 14.71
CA ARG A 818 -30.10 -2.04 13.53
C ARG A 818 -28.74 -1.35 13.62
N ASP A 819 -28.05 -1.48 14.74
CA ASP A 819 -26.66 -1.05 14.92
C ASP A 819 -25.65 -1.96 14.16
N ALA A 820 -26.10 -3.08 13.57
CA ALA A 820 -25.29 -3.95 12.70
C ALA A 820 -25.57 -3.80 11.19
N ALA A 821 -26.29 -2.74 10.78
CA ALA A 821 -26.77 -2.55 9.40
C ALA A 821 -25.68 -2.17 8.37
N ASP A 822 -24.47 -1.80 8.78
CA ASP A 822 -23.39 -1.51 7.84
C ASP A 822 -22.73 -2.81 7.33
N GLY A 823 -23.01 -3.15 6.06
CA GLY A 823 -22.35 -4.22 5.31
C GLY A 823 -23.01 -5.61 5.38
N ALA A 824 -24.25 -5.73 5.86
CA ALA A 824 -25.01 -6.98 5.83
C ALA A 824 -25.75 -7.14 4.49
N HIS A 825 -25.46 -8.21 3.75
CA HIS A 825 -26.23 -8.59 2.56
C HIS A 825 -27.58 -9.18 2.98
N SER A 826 -28.60 -9.00 2.15
CA SER A 826 -29.89 -9.67 2.32
C SER A 826 -30.16 -10.57 1.12
N THR A 827 -30.58 -11.81 1.38
CA THR A 827 -30.99 -12.77 0.36
C THR A 827 -32.01 -13.75 0.95
N THR A 828 -32.32 -14.83 0.23
CA THR A 828 -33.14 -15.93 0.74
C THR A 828 -32.31 -17.17 0.99
N LEU A 829 -32.72 -17.98 1.97
CA LEU A 829 -32.09 -19.26 2.26
C LEU A 829 -32.10 -20.17 1.03
N GLU A 830 -33.21 -20.17 0.29
CA GLU A 830 -33.36 -20.91 -0.95
C GLU A 830 -32.28 -20.53 -1.96
N HIS A 831 -31.98 -19.23 -2.08
CA HIS A 831 -30.95 -18.73 -2.99
C HIS A 831 -29.54 -19.20 -2.59
N LEU A 832 -29.20 -19.11 -1.29
CA LEU A 832 -27.90 -19.58 -0.77
C LEU A 832 -27.70 -21.10 -0.94
N LEU A 833 -28.80 -21.86 -0.96
CA LEU A 833 -28.78 -23.32 -1.11
C LEU A 833 -29.09 -23.82 -2.53
N ASP A 834 -29.43 -22.92 -3.47
CA ASP A 834 -29.84 -23.30 -4.85
C ASP A 834 -28.67 -23.94 -5.62
N SER A 835 -27.44 -23.48 -5.33
CA SER A 835 -26.21 -24.05 -5.88
C SER A 835 -25.66 -25.16 -4.98
N SER A 836 -24.89 -26.11 -5.54
CA SER A 836 -24.16 -27.06 -4.70
C SER A 836 -22.96 -26.39 -4.04
N PRO A 837 -22.48 -26.86 -2.87
CA PRO A 837 -21.26 -26.32 -2.25
C PRO A 837 -20.06 -26.33 -3.21
N THR A 838 -20.01 -27.32 -4.11
CA THR A 838 -18.97 -27.40 -5.14
C THR A 838 -19.16 -26.33 -6.21
N ALA A 839 -20.41 -26.07 -6.64
CA ALA A 839 -20.71 -25.05 -7.63
C ALA A 839 -20.37 -23.64 -7.11
N THR A 840 -20.79 -23.34 -5.87
CA THR A 840 -20.46 -22.08 -5.18
C THR A 840 -18.94 -21.92 -5.03
N ALA A 841 -18.23 -22.98 -4.61
CA ALA A 841 -16.77 -22.96 -4.51
C ALA A 841 -16.09 -22.68 -5.85
N VAL A 842 -16.51 -23.35 -6.93
CA VAL A 842 -15.98 -23.13 -8.28
C VAL A 842 -16.23 -21.70 -8.75
N GLN A 843 -17.41 -21.14 -8.51
CA GLN A 843 -17.73 -19.77 -8.90
C GLN A 843 -16.86 -18.75 -8.16
N ARG A 844 -16.69 -18.91 -6.84
CA ARG A 844 -15.81 -18.02 -6.04
C ARG A 844 -14.36 -18.09 -6.50
N VAL A 845 -13.81 -19.29 -6.71
CA VAL A 845 -12.43 -19.47 -7.20
C VAL A 845 -12.27 -18.90 -8.61
N ARG A 846 -13.24 -19.12 -9.51
CA ARG A 846 -13.22 -18.56 -10.88
C ARG A 846 -13.21 -17.04 -10.87
N LYS A 847 -14.12 -16.41 -10.11
CA LYS A 847 -14.18 -14.94 -9.95
C LYS A 847 -12.84 -14.39 -9.44
N ALA A 848 -12.23 -15.05 -8.46
CA ALA A 848 -10.92 -14.65 -7.94
C ALA A 848 -9.80 -14.77 -8.98
N LEU A 849 -9.76 -15.86 -9.77
CA LEU A 849 -8.79 -16.02 -10.86
C LEU A 849 -8.95 -14.96 -11.95
N GLU A 850 -10.19 -14.63 -12.33
CA GLU A 850 -10.48 -13.57 -13.31
C GLU A 850 -10.09 -12.19 -12.78
N ALA A 851 -10.29 -11.91 -11.49
CA ALA A 851 -9.86 -10.67 -10.86
C ALA A 851 -8.33 -10.50 -10.82
N LEU A 852 -7.59 -11.61 -10.65
CA LEU A 852 -6.12 -11.64 -10.66
C LEU A 852 -5.52 -11.63 -12.07
N THR A 853 -6.27 -12.01 -13.10
CA THR A 853 -5.80 -12.12 -14.49
C THR A 853 -6.45 -11.05 -15.39
N LEU A 854 -7.25 -11.47 -16.37
CA LEU A 854 -8.06 -10.61 -17.24
C LEU A 854 -9.54 -10.98 -17.07
N HIS A 855 -10.41 -9.97 -17.12
CA HIS A 855 -11.84 -10.17 -17.03
C HIS A 855 -12.33 -11.09 -18.16
N SER A 856 -13.23 -12.02 -17.84
CA SER A 856 -13.76 -13.01 -18.78
C SER A 856 -12.72 -13.93 -19.45
N TRP A 857 -11.48 -13.98 -18.95
CA TRP A 857 -10.47 -14.89 -19.51
C TRP A 857 -10.87 -16.36 -19.38
N LEU A 858 -11.59 -16.75 -18.32
CA LEU A 858 -12.09 -18.12 -18.13
C LEU A 858 -13.51 -18.33 -18.68
N THR A 859 -14.10 -17.33 -19.33
CA THR A 859 -15.36 -17.48 -20.07
C THR A 859 -15.05 -18.12 -21.43
N PRO A 860 -15.67 -19.27 -21.78
CA PRO A 860 -15.33 -20.03 -22.98
C PRO A 860 -15.52 -19.26 -24.29
#